data_AF-A0AAD3HCK8-F1
#
_entry.id   AF-A0AAD3HCK8-F1
#
_cell.length_a   1.000
_cell.length_b   1.000
_cell.length_c   1.000
_cell.angle_alpha   90.00
_cell.angle_beta   90.00
_cell.angle_gamma   90.00
#
_symmetry.space_group_name_H-M   'P 1'
#
loop_
_entity.id
_entity.type
_entity.pdbx_description
1 polymer ?
#
loop_
_entity_poly.entity_id
_entity_poly.type
_entity_poly.pdbx_seq_one_letter_code
_entity_poly.pdbx_strand_id
1 'polypeptide(L)'
;MSTRLQHVHVFQTWLLIISSFINCCKCHNNIFARNQHLTIRCKIQEIAYLSEQRHGSKRPNSIYCVEEKENRYIAVDGDIDGFFERKEKEYKRNQTIFLHIPSTLLQDEDRIHLDREESSIIEIEEMFELSSRYGNRIGTWKVLVLRVGDINGDFPSKSAAEIASDIFFDAVNMSSLAKNCSGNKLNFIPATGDAVNQGVIDITLPQTINSYWVLGDNSFGVAKAAVEMIPTDGSVDSDYTYTMVVEPQSANFHGAGAAAARPGTMSWFKNLHASDPLYSWHEISHNLGNGHSGMIVNGVFDDEMDPTCIMGGADVYNDVSSGQDDFGRICFNAAKTYYNDWFNDYTYDVAPSNNSFQGDLVGTNDAVNKQIQSEQNVVLRLKETGETSLFMMYQRVEGVTIDIDPTYSMDFGNHVVIVEQEGDGYESIVKASIAEGEIYTQIWNGERLIVKVCSIQTGSPDFAKVAAYVRGRTSESCPNEECVDDDSYQFILENGNTQDCEWFTKSPTNTERRIEKYCFNGTSASNIGYKCIKSCGLCEASASAPTAAPISQPSILNPSPIVSSSQPSSTPTLTPSLYPTLSLHPTIVTSTPSPTASSLSPTRIENPEVPTAPKTKQCINTNLAFRIGPKYYKCRYLRTDTKQKCKEYRSFQRNCPRSCKRCRLWKCKDSNSSFRLKNGAVKTCEWAASNPSRNCAIRGVKKTCRKTCNYCDIGEQDQNGYDTSSNPFLTNS
;
A
#
# COMPACT_ATOMS: atom_id res chain seq x y z
N MET A 1 -55.12 51.78 42.18
CA MET A 1 -53.65 51.75 42.38
C MET A 1 -53.36 51.12 43.73
N SER A 2 -52.82 49.89 43.75
CA SER A 2 -51.87 49.38 44.76
C SER A 2 -51.94 47.85 44.79
N THR A 3 -51.07 47.22 44.01
CA THR A 3 -50.71 45.80 44.09
C THR A 3 -49.19 45.74 44.21
N ARG A 4 -48.66 45.87 45.43
CA ARG A 4 -47.28 45.53 45.77
C ARG A 4 -47.19 45.24 47.27
N LEU A 5 -47.39 43.98 47.65
CA LEU A 5 -46.90 43.40 48.92
C LEU A 5 -47.23 41.90 48.95
N GLN A 6 -46.57 41.09 48.12
CA GLN A 6 -46.57 39.62 48.29
C GLN A 6 -45.36 38.88 47.68
N HIS A 7 -44.27 39.57 47.32
CA HIS A 7 -43.10 38.95 46.66
C HIS A 7 -41.81 38.90 47.49
N VAL A 8 -41.85 39.16 48.80
CA VAL A 8 -40.62 39.17 49.63
C VAL A 8 -40.42 37.87 50.42
N HIS A 9 -41.47 37.09 50.70
CA HIS A 9 -41.31 35.84 51.48
C HIS A 9 -40.92 34.60 50.68
N VAL A 10 -41.05 34.60 49.35
CA VAL A 10 -40.68 33.43 48.52
C VAL A 10 -39.18 33.42 48.18
N PHE A 11 -38.51 34.58 48.19
CA PHE A 11 -37.09 34.68 47.81
C PHE A 11 -36.14 34.22 48.93
N GLN A 12 -36.51 34.38 50.20
CA GLN A 12 -35.65 34.02 51.33
C GLN A 12 -35.60 32.50 51.58
N THR A 13 -36.68 31.79 51.26
CA THR A 13 -36.74 30.32 51.39
C THR A 13 -36.00 29.61 50.25
N TRP A 14 -35.89 30.23 49.08
CA TRP A 14 -35.10 29.71 47.95
C TRP A 14 -33.58 29.86 48.15
N LEU A 15 -33.12 30.92 48.83
CA LEU A 15 -31.69 31.14 49.09
C LEU A 15 -31.10 30.19 50.14
N LEU A 16 -31.89 29.70 51.10
CA LEU A 16 -31.45 28.72 52.10
C LEU A 16 -31.44 27.27 51.55
N ILE A 17 -32.29 26.96 50.57
CA ILE A 17 -32.29 25.66 49.88
C ILE A 17 -31.11 25.57 48.90
N ILE A 18 -30.77 26.68 48.23
CA ILE A 18 -29.61 26.74 47.32
C ILE A 18 -28.28 26.66 48.06
N SER A 19 -28.12 27.27 49.25
CA SER A 19 -26.86 27.15 50.00
C SER A 19 -26.64 25.74 50.58
N SER A 20 -27.72 25.01 50.89
CA SER A 20 -27.66 23.62 51.34
C SER A 20 -27.35 22.65 50.19
N PHE A 21 -27.80 22.95 48.96
CA PHE A 21 -27.43 22.18 47.75
C PHE A 21 -25.99 22.44 47.29
N ILE A 22 -25.48 23.67 47.41
CA ILE A 22 -24.10 24.01 46.99
C ILE A 22 -23.05 23.38 47.92
N ASN A 23 -23.34 23.23 49.22
CA ASN A 23 -22.43 22.55 50.15
C ASN A 23 -22.51 21.01 50.05
N CYS A 24 -23.59 20.43 49.53
CA CYS A 24 -23.67 18.99 49.25
C CYS A 24 -22.94 18.62 47.93
N CYS A 25 -22.99 19.49 46.91
CA CYS A 25 -22.28 19.27 45.64
C CYS A 25 -20.74 19.41 45.75
N LYS A 26 -20.20 20.10 46.77
CA LYS A 26 -18.75 20.13 47.00
C LYS A 26 -18.17 18.84 47.59
N CYS A 27 -18.99 18.01 48.25
CA CYS A 27 -18.55 16.69 48.72
C CYS A 27 -18.74 15.57 47.69
N HIS A 28 -19.59 15.76 46.68
CA HIS A 28 -19.82 14.73 45.64
C HIS A 28 -18.91 14.82 44.41
N ASN A 29 -18.27 15.96 44.15
CA ASN A 29 -17.38 16.12 43.00
C ASN A 29 -16.01 15.44 43.14
N ASN A 30 -15.68 14.87 44.32
CA ASN A 30 -14.48 14.03 44.48
C ASN A 30 -14.76 12.53 44.33
N ILE A 31 -16.02 12.09 44.17
CA ILE A 31 -16.37 10.66 44.08
C ILE A 31 -16.65 10.21 42.63
N PHE A 32 -16.72 11.16 41.67
CA PHE A 32 -16.89 10.87 40.24
C PHE A 32 -15.68 11.28 39.38
N ALA A 33 -14.48 11.36 39.97
CA ALA A 33 -13.25 11.21 39.20
C ALA A 33 -13.18 9.74 38.75
N ARG A 34 -13.76 9.44 37.58
CA ARG A 34 -13.71 8.11 36.96
C ARG A 34 -12.26 7.63 36.95
N ASN A 35 -12.03 6.36 37.30
CA ASN A 35 -10.76 5.65 37.18
C ASN A 35 -10.27 5.70 35.72
N GLN A 36 -9.66 6.82 35.32
CA GLN A 36 -8.95 6.90 34.06
C GLN A 36 -7.60 6.24 34.31
N HIS A 37 -7.39 5.11 33.66
CA HIS A 37 -6.08 4.49 33.58
C HIS A 37 -5.32 5.17 32.44
N LEU A 38 -4.06 5.47 32.71
CA LEU A 38 -3.07 5.82 31.72
C LEU A 38 -2.38 4.53 31.27
N THR A 39 -2.43 4.24 29.98
CA THR A 39 -1.67 3.13 29.40
C THR A 39 -0.35 3.65 28.85
N ILE A 40 0.76 3.13 29.35
CA ILE A 40 2.10 3.49 28.88
C ILE A 40 2.82 2.26 28.34
N ARG A 41 3.52 2.44 27.22
CA ARG A 41 4.33 1.40 26.58
C ARG A 41 5.74 1.47 27.13
N CYS A 42 6.17 0.40 27.80
CA CYS A 42 7.52 0.30 28.36
C CYS A 42 8.32 -0.78 27.63
N LYS A 43 9.51 -0.44 27.15
CA LYS A 43 10.47 -1.43 26.65
C LYS A 43 11.41 -1.78 27.78
N ILE A 44 11.46 -3.06 28.16
CA ILE A 44 12.38 -3.54 29.19
C ILE A 44 13.79 -3.55 28.61
N GLN A 45 14.49 -2.41 28.68
CA GLN A 45 15.90 -2.32 28.37
C GLN A 45 16.70 -2.72 29.61
N GLU A 46 17.48 -3.79 29.47
CA GLU A 46 18.50 -4.24 30.43
C GLU A 46 18.08 -4.09 31.91
N ILE A 47 17.13 -4.92 32.36
CA ILE A 47 17.09 -5.28 33.78
C ILE A 47 18.44 -5.94 34.04
N ALA A 48 19.30 -5.26 34.79
CA ALA A 48 20.56 -5.82 35.22
C ALA A 48 20.25 -7.09 36.01
N TYR A 49 20.58 -8.24 35.42
CA TYR A 49 20.60 -9.52 36.10
C TYR A 49 21.60 -9.42 37.26
N LEU A 50 21.12 -9.06 38.45
CA LEU A 50 21.91 -8.99 39.67
C LEU A 50 21.29 -9.88 40.75
N SER A 51 21.15 -11.17 40.44
CA SER A 51 21.12 -12.21 41.48
C SER A 51 22.54 -12.61 41.95
N GLU A 52 23.63 -12.03 41.39
CA GLU A 52 25.00 -12.46 41.75
C GLU A 52 26.01 -11.40 42.22
N GLN A 53 25.71 -10.09 42.28
CA GLN A 53 26.64 -9.13 42.94
C GLN A 53 26.05 -8.50 44.21
N ARG A 54 26.37 -9.15 45.33
CA ARG A 54 26.33 -8.54 46.65
C ARG A 54 27.41 -7.44 46.75
N HIS A 55 27.00 -6.32 47.35
CA HIS A 55 27.81 -5.24 47.91
C HIS A 55 28.23 -4.08 46.98
N GLY A 56 27.42 -3.02 46.97
CA GLY A 56 27.93 -1.65 46.86
C GLY A 56 27.09 -0.72 45.98
N SER A 57 26.31 0.16 46.62
CA SER A 57 25.65 1.35 46.02
C SER A 57 24.63 1.08 44.90
N LYS A 58 23.38 0.82 45.31
CA LYS A 58 22.20 0.85 44.44
C LYS A 58 21.96 2.28 43.92
N ARG A 59 22.08 2.52 42.62
CA ARG A 59 21.26 3.55 41.98
C ARG A 59 19.89 2.91 41.67
N PRO A 60 18.77 3.60 41.90
CA PRO A 60 17.48 3.11 41.43
C PRO A 60 17.53 3.05 39.91
N ASN A 61 17.23 1.88 39.35
CA ASN A 61 17.07 1.70 37.92
C ASN A 61 15.87 2.55 37.48
N SER A 62 16.01 3.28 36.38
CA SER A 62 14.91 4.05 35.77
C SER A 62 14.59 3.44 34.41
N ILE A 63 13.34 3.07 34.17
CA ILE A 63 12.85 2.66 32.84
C ILE A 63 12.17 3.88 32.20
N TYR A 64 12.51 4.17 30.95
CA TYR A 64 11.78 5.16 30.16
C TYR A 64 10.63 4.47 29.40
N CYS A 65 9.42 4.93 29.65
CA CYS A 65 8.21 4.48 28.98
C CYS A 65 7.66 5.61 28.12
N VAL A 66 6.89 5.26 27.08
CA VAL A 66 6.23 6.24 26.20
C VAL A 66 4.73 6.13 26.37
N GLU A 67 4.09 7.24 26.71
CA GLU A 67 2.63 7.39 26.66
C GLU A 67 2.18 7.39 25.20
N GLU A 68 1.34 6.44 24.80
CA GLU A 68 0.97 6.26 23.40
C GLU A 68 0.17 7.46 22.83
N LYS A 69 -0.67 8.08 23.66
CA LYS A 69 -1.60 9.10 23.21
C LYS A 69 -0.91 10.43 22.88
N GLU A 70 0.14 10.77 23.63
CA GLU A 70 0.84 12.06 23.52
C GLU A 70 2.30 11.92 23.09
N ASN A 71 2.77 10.68 22.88
CA ASN A 71 4.18 10.36 22.62
C ASN A 71 5.12 10.98 23.67
N ARG A 72 4.65 11.04 24.90
CA ARG A 72 5.29 11.68 26.04
C ARG A 72 6.11 10.67 26.81
N TYR A 73 7.34 11.00 27.15
CA TYR A 73 8.22 10.10 27.91
C TYR A 73 7.90 10.20 29.39
N ILE A 74 7.54 9.06 29.99
CA ILE A 74 7.27 8.94 31.42
C ILE A 74 8.41 8.14 32.03
N ALA A 75 9.07 8.72 33.03
CA ALA A 75 10.10 8.02 33.78
C ALA A 75 9.46 7.15 34.86
N VAL A 76 9.76 5.86 34.83
CA VAL A 76 9.33 4.89 35.83
C VAL A 76 10.55 4.55 36.69
N ASP A 77 10.49 4.94 37.96
CA ASP A 77 11.60 4.86 38.91
C ASP A 77 11.21 4.02 40.14
N GLY A 78 12.20 3.53 40.89
CA GLY A 78 12.03 2.81 42.16
C GLY A 78 12.67 1.42 42.15
N ASP A 79 12.21 0.53 43.02
CA ASP A 79 12.55 -0.90 43.06
C ASP A 79 11.79 -1.64 41.97
N ILE A 80 12.24 -1.42 40.74
CA ILE A 80 11.71 -2.04 39.53
C ILE A 80 11.76 -3.57 39.65
N ASP A 81 12.88 -4.09 40.14
CA ASP A 81 13.10 -5.52 40.32
C ASP A 81 12.09 -6.08 41.33
N GLY A 82 11.97 -5.43 42.49
CA GLY A 82 10.96 -5.81 43.49
C GLY A 82 9.53 -5.70 42.98
N PHE A 83 9.21 -4.71 42.12
CA PHE A 83 7.87 -4.59 41.51
C PHE A 83 7.55 -5.79 40.61
N PHE A 84 8.47 -6.19 39.73
CA PHE A 84 8.27 -7.35 38.86
C PHE A 84 8.33 -8.68 39.61
N GLU A 85 9.21 -8.82 40.62
CA GLU A 85 9.27 -9.99 41.50
C GLU A 85 7.95 -10.19 42.26
N ARG A 86 7.34 -9.11 42.78
CA ARG A 86 6.03 -9.16 43.47
C ARG A 86 4.88 -9.58 42.55
N LYS A 87 5.04 -9.46 41.23
CA LYS A 87 4.05 -9.89 40.24
C LYS A 87 4.21 -11.38 39.87
N GLU A 88 5.16 -12.09 40.50
CA GLU A 88 5.41 -13.53 40.37
C GLU A 88 5.59 -13.99 38.91
N LYS A 89 6.18 -13.14 38.06
CA LYS A 89 6.39 -13.41 36.64
C LYS A 89 7.80 -13.06 36.19
N GLU A 90 8.38 -13.93 35.37
CA GLU A 90 9.71 -13.74 34.78
C GLU A 90 9.58 -12.98 33.44
N TYR A 91 10.20 -11.81 33.34
CA TYR A 91 10.15 -10.96 32.14
C TYR A 91 11.49 -11.02 31.38
N LYS A 92 11.42 -11.13 30.05
CA LYS A 92 12.63 -11.25 29.21
C LYS A 92 13.21 -9.89 28.85
N ARG A 93 14.54 -9.85 28.66
CA ARG A 93 15.24 -8.67 28.12
C ARG A 93 14.65 -8.28 26.76
N ASN A 94 14.44 -6.98 26.54
CA ASN A 94 13.83 -6.39 25.35
C ASN A 94 12.34 -6.71 25.13
N GLN A 95 11.67 -7.34 26.10
CA GLN A 95 10.22 -7.49 26.06
C GLN A 95 9.55 -6.11 26.17
N THR A 96 8.53 -5.87 25.35
CA THR A 96 7.66 -4.70 25.49
C THR A 96 6.48 -5.11 26.37
N ILE A 97 6.19 -4.30 27.38
CA ILE A 97 5.04 -4.47 28.26
C ILE A 97 4.22 -3.18 28.27
N PHE A 98 2.93 -3.31 28.55
CA PHE A 98 2.05 -2.20 28.81
C PHE A 98 1.79 -2.11 30.31
N LEU A 99 1.99 -0.92 30.87
CA LEU A 99 1.61 -0.63 32.24
C LEU A 99 0.31 0.17 32.20
N HIS A 100 -0.73 -0.36 32.84
CA HIS A 100 -2.00 0.34 33.05
C HIS A 100 -1.98 0.99 34.43
N ILE A 101 -1.67 2.28 34.45
CA ILE A 101 -1.45 3.05 35.68
C ILE A 101 -2.68 3.90 35.97
N PRO A 102 -3.34 3.75 37.13
CA PRO A 102 -4.36 4.70 37.53
C PRO A 102 -3.80 6.11 37.57
N SER A 103 -4.54 7.05 36.98
CA SER A 103 -4.18 8.49 36.97
C SER A 103 -3.89 9.08 38.35
N THR A 104 -4.40 8.46 39.43
CA THR A 104 -4.09 8.81 40.82
C THR A 104 -2.62 8.58 41.22
N LEU A 105 -1.88 7.75 40.48
CA LEU A 105 -0.47 7.44 40.74
C LEU A 105 0.51 8.37 40.01
N LEU A 106 0.03 9.22 39.10
CA LEU A 106 0.86 10.21 38.42
C LEU A 106 1.10 11.38 39.36
N GLN A 107 2.30 11.44 39.94
CA GLN A 107 2.73 12.54 40.80
C GLN A 107 3.85 13.29 40.10
N ASP A 108 3.56 14.53 39.71
CA ASP A 108 4.35 15.35 38.78
C ASP A 108 4.29 14.77 37.37
N GLU A 109 3.94 15.61 36.38
CA GLU A 109 3.29 15.19 35.14
C GLU A 109 3.94 13.99 34.41
N ASP A 110 5.23 13.69 34.58
CA ASP A 110 5.96 12.66 33.83
C ASP A 110 6.69 11.58 34.66
N ARG A 111 6.33 11.34 35.94
CA ARG A 111 7.03 10.31 36.77
C ARG A 111 6.12 9.35 37.52
N ILE A 112 6.56 8.09 37.62
CA ILE A 112 5.89 7.02 38.37
C ILE A 112 6.91 6.35 39.30
N HIS A 113 6.56 6.20 40.58
CA HIS A 113 7.39 5.53 41.57
C HIS A 113 6.83 4.14 41.95
N LEU A 114 7.55 3.07 41.61
CA LEU A 114 7.13 1.67 41.83
C LEU A 114 7.34 1.16 43.27
N ASP A 115 7.98 1.94 44.14
CA ASP A 115 8.24 1.57 45.54
C ASP A 115 7.01 1.69 46.45
N ARG A 116 5.95 2.33 45.97
CA ARG A 116 4.77 2.59 46.80
C ARG A 116 3.88 1.37 46.85
N GLU A 117 3.24 1.14 47.99
CA GLU A 117 2.19 0.11 48.11
C GLU A 117 1.10 0.32 47.04
N GLU A 118 0.79 1.58 46.75
CA GLU A 118 -0.22 1.96 45.75
C GLU A 118 0.16 1.52 44.33
N SER A 119 1.43 1.24 44.03
CA SER A 119 1.87 0.70 42.73
C SER A 119 1.38 -0.74 42.49
N SER A 120 0.94 -1.46 43.54
CA SER A 120 0.46 -2.84 43.40
C SER A 120 -0.76 -2.96 42.48
N ILE A 121 -1.51 -1.86 42.32
CA ILE A 121 -2.69 -1.75 41.46
C ILE A 121 -2.34 -1.52 39.99
N ILE A 122 -1.07 -1.27 39.66
CA ILE A 122 -0.61 -1.19 38.27
C ILE A 122 -0.76 -2.58 37.66
N GLU A 123 -1.58 -2.67 36.62
CA GLU A 123 -1.73 -3.90 35.85
C GLU A 123 -0.66 -3.94 34.77
N ILE A 124 0.07 -5.05 34.70
CA ILE A 124 1.01 -5.32 33.62
C ILE A 124 0.27 -6.14 32.59
N GLU A 125 0.02 -5.54 31.43
CA GLU A 125 -0.37 -6.30 30.27
C GLU A 125 0.90 -6.65 29.49
N GLU A 126 1.25 -7.93 29.54
CA GLU A 126 2.24 -8.45 28.61
C GLU A 126 1.68 -8.27 27.21
N MET A 127 2.47 -7.64 26.33
CA MET A 127 2.28 -7.86 24.92
C MET A 127 2.50 -9.35 24.74
N PHE A 128 1.40 -10.10 24.57
CA PHE A 128 1.35 -11.55 24.38
C PHE A 128 2.62 -11.97 23.64
N GLU A 129 3.42 -12.92 24.17
CA GLU A 129 4.70 -13.39 23.57
C GLU A 129 4.48 -14.14 22.23
N LEU A 130 3.69 -13.53 21.34
CA LEU A 130 3.67 -13.74 19.90
C LEU A 130 5.03 -13.45 19.26
N SER A 131 5.97 -12.87 20.01
CA SER A 131 7.30 -12.54 19.52
C SER A 131 8.19 -13.75 19.23
N SER A 132 7.93 -14.93 19.82
CA SER A 132 8.68 -16.14 19.47
C SER A 132 8.39 -16.66 18.06
N ARG A 133 7.33 -16.15 17.40
CA ARG A 133 7.02 -16.41 15.98
C ARG A 133 7.42 -15.27 15.04
N TYR A 134 8.17 -14.26 15.53
CA TYR A 134 8.93 -13.36 14.66
C TYR A 134 9.87 -14.22 13.82
N GLY A 135 9.53 -14.44 12.55
CA GLY A 135 10.44 -15.08 11.60
C GLY A 135 9.77 -16.00 10.59
N ASN A 136 8.55 -16.47 10.82
CA ASN A 136 7.94 -17.42 9.89
C ASN A 136 7.18 -16.73 8.75
N ARG A 137 7.89 -15.94 7.94
CA ARG A 137 7.33 -15.25 6.76
C ARG A 137 7.17 -16.16 5.53
N ILE A 138 7.50 -17.42 5.73
CA ILE A 138 7.44 -18.51 4.77
C ILE A 138 6.82 -19.74 5.45
N GLY A 139 6.61 -20.81 4.69
CA GLY A 139 6.02 -22.05 5.15
C GLY A 139 4.50 -22.05 5.10
N THR A 140 3.90 -22.88 5.95
CA THR A 140 2.45 -23.07 6.00
C THR A 140 1.93 -22.63 7.34
N TRP A 141 0.97 -21.72 7.32
CA TRP A 141 0.26 -21.25 8.49
C TRP A 141 -1.11 -21.92 8.56
N LYS A 142 -1.38 -22.60 9.66
CA LYS A 142 -2.70 -23.16 9.96
C LYS A 142 -3.55 -22.10 10.65
N VAL A 143 -4.65 -21.72 10.02
CA VAL A 143 -5.48 -20.59 10.43
C VAL A 143 -6.76 -21.08 11.10
N LEU A 144 -6.94 -20.69 12.35
CA LEU A 144 -8.21 -20.85 13.07
C LEU A 144 -8.96 -19.52 13.03
N VAL A 145 -10.18 -19.53 12.49
CA VAL A 145 -11.06 -18.37 12.41
C VAL A 145 -12.13 -18.49 13.49
N LEU A 146 -12.20 -17.52 14.40
CA LEU A 146 -13.22 -17.43 15.44
C LEU A 146 -14.35 -16.53 14.92
N ARG A 147 -15.51 -17.10 14.62
CA ARG A 147 -16.72 -16.34 14.31
C ARG A 147 -17.43 -16.02 15.62
N VAL A 148 -17.23 -14.81 16.11
CA VAL A 148 -17.62 -14.43 17.47
C VAL A 148 -19.04 -13.92 17.49
N GLY A 149 -19.88 -14.47 18.36
CA GLY A 149 -21.18 -13.93 18.69
C GLY A 149 -21.32 -13.59 20.16
N ASP A 150 -22.45 -13.00 20.51
CA ASP A 150 -22.77 -12.59 21.86
C ASP A 150 -23.97 -13.37 22.45
N ILE A 151 -24.28 -13.15 23.72
CA ILE A 151 -25.41 -13.82 24.41
C ILE A 151 -26.79 -13.53 23.79
N ASN A 152 -26.92 -12.48 22.98
CA ASN A 152 -28.15 -12.13 22.26
C ASN A 152 -28.21 -12.73 20.86
N GLY A 153 -27.19 -13.50 20.46
CA GLY A 153 -27.08 -14.07 19.12
C GLY A 153 -26.65 -13.04 18.06
N ASP A 154 -26.00 -11.95 18.46
CA ASP A 154 -25.38 -11.01 17.53
C ASP A 154 -24.05 -11.58 17.03
N PHE A 155 -24.05 -12.07 15.78
CA PHE A 155 -22.90 -12.65 15.11
C PHE A 155 -22.55 -11.86 13.83
N PRO A 156 -21.35 -12.06 13.25
CA PRO A 156 -21.05 -11.68 11.88
C PRO A 156 -22.16 -12.11 10.93
N SER A 157 -22.47 -11.24 9.96
CA SER A 157 -23.59 -11.43 9.04
C SER A 157 -23.41 -12.60 8.09
N LYS A 158 -22.16 -12.99 7.80
CA LYS A 158 -21.84 -14.21 7.05
C LYS A 158 -21.77 -15.42 7.99
N SER A 159 -22.21 -16.56 7.49
CA SER A 159 -22.11 -17.86 8.16
C SER A 159 -20.66 -18.35 8.23
N ALA A 160 -20.39 -19.36 9.07
CA ALA A 160 -19.08 -19.99 9.15
C ALA A 160 -18.60 -20.54 7.79
N ALA A 161 -19.50 -21.13 7.00
CA ALA A 161 -19.16 -21.67 5.68
C ALA A 161 -18.81 -20.57 4.66
N GLU A 162 -19.54 -19.46 4.66
CA GLU A 162 -19.23 -18.31 3.78
C GLU A 162 -17.89 -17.68 4.15
N ILE A 163 -17.63 -17.45 5.46
CA ILE A 163 -16.33 -16.95 5.94
C ILE A 163 -15.19 -17.89 5.55
N ALA A 164 -15.38 -19.21 5.68
CA ALA A 164 -14.38 -20.19 5.26
C ALA A 164 -14.09 -20.11 3.75
N SER A 165 -15.13 -19.94 2.93
CA SER A 165 -15.02 -19.76 1.48
C SER A 165 -14.18 -18.54 1.12
N ASP A 166 -14.55 -17.39 1.68
CA ASP A 166 -13.89 -16.10 1.39
C ASP A 166 -12.41 -16.08 1.81
N ILE A 167 -12.05 -16.84 2.86
CA ILE A 167 -10.68 -16.89 3.40
C ILE A 167 -9.81 -17.93 2.68
N PHE A 168 -10.36 -19.10 2.32
CA PHE A 168 -9.57 -20.26 1.88
C PHE A 168 -9.89 -20.81 0.49
N PHE A 169 -11.14 -20.69 0.01
CA PHE A 169 -11.62 -21.55 -1.08
C PHE A 169 -12.10 -20.81 -2.34
N ASP A 170 -12.39 -19.50 -2.26
CA ASP A 170 -12.80 -18.72 -3.43
C ASP A 170 -11.67 -18.58 -4.47
N ALA A 171 -12.00 -18.13 -5.68
CA ALA A 171 -11.01 -18.00 -6.74
C ALA A 171 -9.92 -16.97 -6.39
N VAL A 172 -10.33 -15.86 -5.78
CA VAL A 172 -9.45 -14.88 -5.15
C VAL A 172 -9.83 -14.76 -3.68
N ASN A 173 -9.06 -15.46 -2.84
CA ASN A 173 -9.17 -15.40 -1.39
C ASN A 173 -7.85 -15.00 -0.74
N MET A 174 -7.88 -14.70 0.56
CA MET A 174 -6.71 -14.38 1.37
C MET A 174 -5.56 -15.39 1.20
N SER A 175 -5.84 -16.71 1.30
CA SER A 175 -4.84 -17.77 1.14
C SER A 175 -4.22 -17.77 -0.25
N SER A 176 -5.04 -17.63 -1.29
CA SER A 176 -4.60 -17.59 -2.68
C SER A 176 -3.70 -16.38 -2.94
N LEU A 177 -4.01 -15.20 -2.38
CA LEU A 177 -3.20 -14.00 -2.52
C LEU A 177 -1.83 -14.18 -1.88
N ALA A 178 -1.78 -14.67 -0.63
CA ALA A 178 -0.53 -14.95 0.05
C ALA A 178 0.34 -15.95 -0.72
N LYS A 179 -0.25 -17.05 -1.18
CA LYS A 179 0.42 -18.08 -1.96
C LYS A 179 0.95 -17.54 -3.28
N ASN A 180 0.12 -16.81 -4.00
CA ASN A 180 0.44 -16.28 -5.31
C ASN A 180 1.51 -15.19 -5.21
N CYS A 181 1.35 -14.20 -4.34
CA CYS A 181 2.30 -13.10 -4.19
C CYS A 181 3.65 -13.51 -3.61
N SER A 182 3.70 -14.60 -2.83
CA SER A 182 4.95 -15.13 -2.28
C SER A 182 5.66 -16.13 -3.19
N GLY A 183 5.09 -16.49 -4.35
CA GLY A 183 5.64 -17.55 -5.20
C GLY A 183 5.60 -18.93 -4.53
N ASN A 184 4.53 -19.21 -3.79
CA ASN A 184 4.31 -20.40 -2.95
C ASN A 184 5.22 -20.50 -1.71
N LYS A 185 5.93 -19.42 -1.33
CA LYS A 185 6.76 -19.42 -0.13
C LYS A 185 5.94 -19.34 1.16
N LEU A 186 4.76 -18.71 1.13
CA LEU A 186 3.82 -18.62 2.26
C LEU A 186 2.46 -19.18 1.85
N ASN A 187 1.92 -20.10 2.65
CA ASN A 187 0.61 -20.71 2.41
C ASN A 187 -0.25 -20.64 3.67
N PHE A 188 -1.53 -20.34 3.53
CA PHE A 188 -2.50 -20.43 4.61
C PHE A 188 -3.44 -21.61 4.37
N ILE A 189 -3.62 -22.46 5.38
CA ILE A 189 -4.55 -23.59 5.32
C ILE A 189 -5.51 -23.51 6.52
N PRO A 190 -6.75 -24.00 6.38
CA PRO A 190 -7.69 -24.03 7.50
C PRO A 190 -7.18 -24.94 8.62
N ALA A 191 -7.40 -24.51 9.87
CA ALA A 191 -7.26 -25.37 11.04
C ALA A 191 -8.30 -26.51 11.03
N THR A 192 -8.03 -27.55 11.81
CA THR A 192 -8.83 -28.77 11.89
C THR A 192 -9.25 -29.07 13.33
N GLY A 193 -10.20 -29.98 13.50
CA GLY A 193 -10.75 -30.39 14.80
C GLY A 193 -12.25 -30.70 14.70
N ASP A 194 -12.78 -31.46 15.65
CA ASP A 194 -14.19 -31.88 15.67
C ASP A 194 -15.16 -30.68 15.76
N ALA A 195 -14.73 -29.58 16.40
CA ALA A 195 -15.51 -28.35 16.52
C ALA A 195 -15.23 -27.34 15.39
N VAL A 196 -14.30 -27.64 14.49
CA VAL A 196 -13.83 -26.71 13.46
C VAL A 196 -14.44 -27.05 12.10
N ASN A 197 -15.29 -26.15 11.59
CA ASN A 197 -15.86 -26.25 10.26
C ASN A 197 -14.97 -25.52 9.24
N GLN A 198 -14.11 -26.29 8.55
CA GLN A 198 -13.24 -25.77 7.48
C GLN A 198 -12.38 -24.57 7.93
N GLY A 199 -11.79 -24.68 9.12
CA GLY A 199 -10.99 -23.61 9.72
C GLY A 199 -11.77 -22.62 10.56
N VAL A 200 -13.11 -22.67 10.58
CA VAL A 200 -13.96 -21.72 11.33
C VAL A 200 -14.63 -22.41 12.53
N ILE A 201 -14.64 -21.74 13.68
CA ILE A 201 -15.39 -22.13 14.88
C ILE A 201 -16.28 -20.97 15.35
N ASP A 202 -17.52 -21.25 15.70
CA ASP A 202 -18.40 -20.26 16.34
C ASP A 202 -18.09 -20.18 17.84
N ILE A 203 -17.87 -18.95 18.35
CA ILE A 203 -17.63 -18.67 19.77
C ILE A 203 -18.70 -17.72 20.26
N THR A 204 -19.47 -18.12 21.28
CA THR A 204 -20.49 -17.25 21.90
C THR A 204 -19.97 -16.69 23.21
N LEU A 205 -19.72 -15.38 23.27
CA LEU A 205 -19.35 -14.71 24.51
C LEU A 205 -20.57 -14.61 25.45
N PRO A 206 -20.39 -14.78 26.78
CA PRO A 206 -21.48 -14.69 27.75
C PRO A 206 -21.98 -13.24 27.97
N GLN A 207 -21.26 -12.25 27.44
CA GLN A 207 -21.60 -10.83 27.47
C GLN A 207 -22.25 -10.34 26.17
N THR A 208 -22.92 -9.20 26.22
CA THR A 208 -23.41 -8.49 25.02
C THR A 208 -22.29 -7.69 24.37
N ILE A 209 -22.07 -7.85 23.06
CA ILE A 209 -21.13 -7.03 22.31
C ILE A 209 -21.86 -5.74 21.90
N ASN A 210 -21.46 -4.60 22.48
CA ASN A 210 -22.04 -3.30 22.12
C ASN A 210 -20.97 -2.23 21.94
N SER A 211 -21.35 -1.09 21.37
CA SER A 211 -20.40 -0.02 21.06
C SER A 211 -19.82 0.72 22.27
N TYR A 212 -20.30 0.42 23.48
CA TYR A 212 -20.02 1.12 24.75
C TYR A 212 -19.25 0.27 25.78
N TRP A 213 -18.42 -0.67 25.33
CA TRP A 213 -17.47 -1.33 26.23
C TRP A 213 -16.55 -0.30 26.91
N VAL A 214 -16.45 -0.41 28.25
CA VAL A 214 -15.94 0.62 29.18
C VAL A 214 -14.43 0.50 29.46
N LEU A 215 -13.76 -0.49 28.87
CA LEU A 215 -12.31 -0.64 28.92
C LEU A 215 -11.78 -0.31 27.53
N GLY A 216 -10.80 0.59 27.44
CA GLY A 216 -10.23 1.06 26.17
C GLY A 216 -9.96 -0.09 25.19
N ASP A 217 -10.35 0.10 23.93
CA ASP A 217 -10.25 -0.85 22.82
C ASP A 217 -11.22 -2.04 22.86
N ASN A 218 -12.50 -1.70 22.72
CA ASN A 218 -13.66 -2.60 22.59
C ASN A 218 -13.49 -3.81 21.65
N SER A 219 -12.87 -3.70 20.47
CA SER A 219 -12.68 -4.85 19.59
C SER A 219 -11.56 -5.77 20.07
N PHE A 220 -10.42 -5.22 20.48
CA PHE A 220 -9.33 -6.03 21.03
C PHE A 220 -9.76 -6.83 22.26
N GLY A 221 -10.55 -6.23 23.15
CA GLY A 221 -11.13 -6.94 24.31
C GLY A 221 -12.06 -8.09 23.92
N VAL A 222 -12.86 -7.92 22.88
CA VAL A 222 -13.72 -9.00 22.32
C VAL A 222 -12.85 -10.11 21.73
N ALA A 223 -11.84 -9.77 20.93
CA ALA A 223 -10.92 -10.73 20.35
C ALA A 223 -10.19 -11.56 21.40
N LYS A 224 -9.67 -10.91 22.45
CA LYS A 224 -9.01 -11.58 23.58
C LYS A 224 -9.95 -12.54 24.30
N ALA A 225 -11.16 -12.09 24.64
CA ALA A 225 -12.17 -12.93 25.30
C ALA A 225 -12.55 -14.13 24.43
N ALA A 226 -12.65 -13.97 23.11
CA ALA A 226 -12.97 -15.06 22.20
C ALA A 226 -11.85 -16.11 22.13
N VAL A 227 -10.58 -15.68 22.11
CA VAL A 227 -9.41 -16.58 22.15
C VAL A 227 -9.37 -17.39 23.45
N GLU A 228 -9.70 -16.78 24.59
CA GLU A 228 -9.77 -17.46 25.88
C GLU A 228 -10.90 -18.51 25.95
N MET A 229 -11.88 -18.44 25.05
CA MET A 229 -12.99 -19.39 24.96
C MET A 229 -12.76 -20.54 23.96
N ILE A 230 -11.59 -20.62 23.31
CA ILE A 230 -11.25 -21.76 22.45
C ILE A 230 -11.25 -23.05 23.30
N PRO A 231 -11.97 -24.11 22.88
CA PRO A 231 -12.01 -25.37 23.62
C PRO A 231 -10.61 -25.99 23.80
N THR A 232 -10.34 -26.49 25.01
CA THR A 232 -9.08 -27.16 25.37
C THR A 232 -9.21 -28.67 25.52
N ASP A 233 -10.38 -29.23 25.20
CA ASP A 233 -10.71 -30.65 25.28
C ASP A 233 -10.20 -31.48 24.09
N GLY A 234 -9.46 -30.85 23.18
CA GLY A 234 -8.96 -31.47 21.95
C GLY A 234 -9.93 -31.35 20.77
N SER A 235 -11.08 -30.67 20.90
CA SER A 235 -12.00 -30.45 19.78
C SER A 235 -11.45 -29.49 18.72
N VAL A 236 -10.34 -28.81 19.02
CA VAL A 236 -9.57 -27.95 18.11
C VAL A 236 -8.14 -28.47 18.12
N ASP A 237 -7.59 -28.78 16.95
CA ASP A 237 -6.21 -29.24 16.86
C ASP A 237 -5.26 -28.09 17.29
N SER A 238 -4.49 -28.33 18.36
CA SER A 238 -3.59 -27.33 18.94
C SER A 238 -2.44 -26.86 18.04
N ASP A 239 -2.29 -27.44 16.84
CA ASP A 239 -1.20 -27.14 15.91
C ASP A 239 -1.51 -25.99 14.93
N TYR A 240 -2.63 -25.28 15.13
CA TYR A 240 -2.84 -24.01 14.43
C TYR A 240 -1.77 -22.99 14.81
N THR A 241 -1.43 -22.13 13.85
CA THR A 241 -0.32 -21.16 13.98
C THR A 241 -0.77 -19.72 13.93
N TYR A 242 -2.04 -19.48 13.59
CA TYR A 242 -2.59 -18.17 13.37
C TYR A 242 -4.07 -18.12 13.72
N THR A 243 -4.53 -17.01 14.30
CA THR A 243 -5.92 -16.80 14.70
C THR A 243 -6.50 -15.57 14.02
N MET A 244 -7.64 -15.73 13.36
CA MET A 244 -8.46 -14.62 12.87
C MET A 244 -9.70 -14.52 13.75
N VAL A 245 -10.03 -13.35 14.26
CA VAL A 245 -11.27 -13.12 14.99
C VAL A 245 -12.22 -12.31 14.12
N VAL A 246 -13.41 -12.82 13.86
CA VAL A 246 -14.46 -12.10 13.11
C VAL A 246 -15.55 -11.71 14.09
N GLU A 247 -15.63 -10.41 14.34
CA GLU A 247 -16.55 -9.81 15.31
C GLU A 247 -17.84 -9.32 14.65
N PRO A 248 -18.97 -9.26 15.37
CA PRO A 248 -20.23 -8.78 14.81
C PRO A 248 -20.16 -7.29 14.44
N GLN A 249 -21.13 -6.81 13.66
CA GLN A 249 -21.19 -5.41 13.23
C GLN A 249 -21.31 -4.42 14.42
N SER A 250 -21.87 -4.87 15.54
CA SER A 250 -22.01 -4.11 16.78
C SER A 250 -20.68 -3.83 17.49
N ALA A 251 -19.64 -4.62 17.20
CA ALA A 251 -18.30 -4.36 17.69
C ALA A 251 -17.85 -2.97 17.22
N ASN A 252 -17.32 -2.20 18.14
CA ASN A 252 -16.80 -0.89 17.84
C ASN A 252 -15.33 -1.05 17.45
N PHE A 253 -14.91 -0.38 16.39
CA PHE A 253 -13.54 -0.42 15.87
C PHE A 253 -13.00 1.02 15.72
N HIS A 254 -13.68 2.00 16.34
CA HIS A 254 -13.35 3.42 16.29
C HIS A 254 -13.18 4.00 14.87
N GLY A 255 -13.84 3.37 13.88
CA GLY A 255 -13.78 3.76 12.47
C GLY A 255 -12.94 2.82 11.59
N ALA A 256 -12.12 1.95 12.18
CA ALA A 256 -11.39 0.91 11.45
C ALA A 256 -12.32 -0.22 10.99
N GLY A 257 -11.91 -0.94 9.95
CA GLY A 257 -12.55 -2.17 9.49
C GLY A 257 -11.95 -3.43 10.13
N ALA A 258 -10.69 -3.37 10.52
CA ALA A 258 -9.94 -4.47 11.11
C ALA A 258 -8.70 -3.94 11.85
N ALA A 259 -7.99 -4.84 12.53
CA ALA A 259 -6.72 -4.56 13.19
C ALA A 259 -5.92 -5.85 13.42
N ALA A 260 -4.63 -5.71 13.68
CA ALA A 260 -3.70 -6.82 13.80
C ALA A 260 -2.61 -6.59 14.85
N ALA A 261 -2.11 -7.68 15.42
CA ALA A 261 -0.86 -7.67 16.17
C ALA A 261 0.33 -7.45 15.22
N ARG A 262 1.22 -6.49 15.52
CA ARG A 262 2.36 -6.14 14.65
C ARG A 262 3.72 -6.38 15.32
N PRO A 263 4.45 -7.43 14.91
CA PRO A 263 3.93 -8.67 14.35
C PRO A 263 3.20 -9.48 15.40
N GLY A 264 2.60 -10.58 14.96
CA GLY A 264 2.02 -11.54 15.88
C GLY A 264 1.39 -12.71 15.16
N THR A 265 0.41 -13.34 15.80
CA THR A 265 -0.35 -14.44 15.21
C THR A 265 -1.85 -14.22 15.32
N MET A 266 -2.27 -12.97 15.42
CA MET A 266 -3.68 -12.62 15.59
C MET A 266 -4.04 -11.34 14.85
N SER A 267 -5.13 -11.40 14.10
CA SER A 267 -5.88 -10.24 13.60
C SER A 267 -7.35 -10.37 13.94
N TRP A 268 -8.03 -9.25 14.03
CA TRP A 268 -9.46 -9.20 14.29
C TRP A 268 -10.15 -8.22 13.34
N PHE A 269 -11.35 -8.59 12.93
CA PHE A 269 -12.06 -8.01 11.80
C PHE A 269 -13.48 -7.69 12.17
N LYS A 270 -13.95 -6.54 11.69
CA LYS A 270 -15.34 -6.15 11.84
C LYS A 270 -16.19 -6.77 10.75
N ASN A 271 -17.01 -7.75 11.10
CA ASN A 271 -18.07 -8.28 10.27
C ASN A 271 -17.58 -8.66 8.85
N LEU A 272 -18.06 -7.98 7.80
CA LEU A 272 -17.74 -8.28 6.40
C LEU A 272 -16.29 -8.02 6.00
N HIS A 273 -15.51 -7.27 6.79
CA HIS A 273 -14.10 -6.99 6.44
C HIS A 273 -13.21 -8.23 6.47
N ALA A 274 -13.57 -9.27 7.26
CA ALA A 274 -12.85 -10.54 7.25
C ALA A 274 -12.95 -11.28 5.91
N SER A 275 -14.02 -11.01 5.17
CA SER A 275 -14.37 -11.64 3.91
C SER A 275 -13.87 -10.86 2.69
N ASP A 276 -13.28 -9.69 2.90
CA ASP A 276 -12.62 -8.97 1.84
C ASP A 276 -11.16 -9.46 1.77
N PRO A 277 -10.73 -10.07 0.65
CA PRO A 277 -9.40 -10.64 0.54
C PRO A 277 -8.30 -9.58 0.67
N LEU A 278 -8.58 -8.31 0.34
CA LEU A 278 -7.63 -7.23 0.53
C LEU A 278 -7.48 -6.85 2.01
N TYR A 279 -8.59 -6.67 2.75
CA TYR A 279 -8.52 -6.34 4.18
C TYR A 279 -7.88 -7.48 4.97
N SER A 280 -8.34 -8.72 4.75
CA SER A 280 -7.78 -9.89 5.42
C SER A 280 -6.29 -10.05 5.12
N TRP A 281 -5.88 -9.86 3.87
CA TRP A 281 -4.47 -9.93 3.50
C TRP A 281 -3.65 -8.77 4.08
N HIS A 282 -4.18 -7.54 4.11
CA HIS A 282 -3.53 -6.38 4.71
C HIS A 282 -3.24 -6.58 6.21
N GLU A 283 -4.24 -6.99 6.98
CA GLU A 283 -4.10 -7.16 8.43
C GLU A 283 -3.16 -8.30 8.79
N ILE A 284 -3.28 -9.44 8.10
CA ILE A 284 -2.35 -10.56 8.28
C ILE A 284 -0.92 -10.17 7.92
N SER A 285 -0.75 -9.26 6.98
CA SER A 285 0.56 -8.77 6.61
C SER A 285 1.22 -7.96 7.74
N HIS A 286 0.45 -7.32 8.62
CA HIS A 286 1.00 -6.77 9.87
C HIS A 286 1.53 -7.86 10.79
N ASN A 287 0.88 -9.03 10.84
CA ASN A 287 1.37 -10.17 11.62
C ASN A 287 2.70 -10.73 11.10
N LEU A 288 3.00 -10.55 9.80
CA LEU A 288 4.32 -10.82 9.22
C LEU A 288 5.38 -9.78 9.64
N GLY A 289 4.96 -8.69 10.27
CA GLY A 289 5.80 -7.59 10.75
C GLY A 289 5.78 -6.37 9.85
N ASN A 290 5.02 -6.39 8.75
CA ASN A 290 5.03 -5.29 7.78
C ASN A 290 4.37 -4.03 8.35
N GLY A 291 5.02 -2.88 8.16
CA GLY A 291 4.38 -1.58 8.30
C GLY A 291 3.54 -1.18 7.10
N HIS A 292 2.75 -0.12 7.25
CA HIS A 292 2.04 0.49 6.13
C HIS A 292 3.01 0.93 5.02
N SER A 293 2.47 1.10 3.82
CA SER A 293 3.16 1.65 2.66
C SER A 293 2.46 2.91 2.21
N GLY A 294 3.19 4.01 2.13
CA GLY A 294 2.60 5.30 1.81
C GLY A 294 3.40 6.08 0.78
N MET A 295 3.01 7.34 0.61
CA MET A 295 3.79 8.30 -0.16
C MET A 295 3.69 9.70 0.44
N ILE A 296 4.65 10.56 0.08
CA ILE A 296 4.63 11.95 0.51
C ILE A 296 3.65 12.74 -0.36
N VAL A 297 2.56 13.21 0.25
CA VAL A 297 1.53 14.04 -0.40
C VAL A 297 1.52 15.43 0.22
N ASN A 298 1.96 16.41 -0.57
CA ASN A 298 2.14 17.80 -0.11
C ASN A 298 3.11 17.93 1.08
N GLY A 299 4.17 17.13 1.11
CA GLY A 299 5.19 17.17 2.17
C GLY A 299 4.81 16.41 3.45
N VAL A 300 3.67 15.72 3.47
CA VAL A 300 3.22 14.90 4.59
C VAL A 300 3.15 13.45 4.13
N PHE A 301 3.67 12.54 4.95
CA PHE A 301 3.51 11.11 4.72
C PHE A 301 2.03 10.73 4.88
N ASP A 302 1.50 10.05 3.88
CA ASP A 302 0.16 9.51 3.86
C ASP A 302 0.30 8.00 3.67
N ASP A 303 0.12 7.28 4.77
CA ASP A 303 0.27 5.82 4.88
C ASP A 303 -0.83 5.06 4.12
N GLU A 304 -1.85 5.79 3.65
CA GLU A 304 -2.91 5.26 2.81
C GLU A 304 -2.68 5.53 1.30
N MET A 305 -1.52 6.03 0.88
CA MET A 305 -1.38 6.50 -0.50
C MET A 305 -0.39 5.72 -1.39
N ASP A 306 0.10 4.55 -0.99
CA ASP A 306 0.77 3.63 -1.93
C ASP A 306 -0.25 2.73 -2.67
N PRO A 307 -0.50 2.93 -3.97
CA PRO A 307 -1.42 2.10 -4.76
C PRO A 307 -0.77 0.84 -5.33
N THR A 308 0.51 0.61 -5.06
CA THR A 308 1.30 -0.46 -5.68
C THR A 308 1.42 -1.69 -4.78
N CYS A 309 0.98 -1.58 -3.53
CA CYS A 309 1.22 -2.56 -2.48
C CYS A 309 -0.05 -2.80 -1.65
N ILE A 310 -0.28 -4.04 -1.22
CA ILE A 310 -1.35 -4.36 -0.25
C ILE A 310 -1.23 -3.57 1.06
N MET A 311 -0.01 -3.26 1.49
CA MET A 311 0.21 -2.49 2.73
C MET A 311 -0.05 -0.99 2.58
N GLY A 312 -0.37 -0.51 1.38
CA GLY A 312 -0.85 0.86 1.22
C GLY A 312 -2.36 0.94 1.23
N GLY A 313 -2.89 2.15 1.39
CA GLY A 313 -4.33 2.39 1.57
C GLY A 313 -5.03 2.99 0.36
N ALA A 314 -4.65 2.64 -0.86
CA ALA A 314 -5.06 3.42 -2.03
C ALA A 314 -6.52 3.22 -2.46
N ASP A 315 -7.50 3.58 -1.63
CA ASP A 315 -8.92 3.68 -1.95
C ASP A 315 -9.61 2.39 -2.44
N VAL A 316 -8.84 1.33 -2.68
CA VAL A 316 -9.25 -0.01 -3.10
C VAL A 316 -10.27 -0.57 -2.09
N TYR A 317 -10.08 -0.24 -0.82
CA TYR A 317 -10.86 -0.70 0.33
C TYR A 317 -12.24 -0.05 0.51
N ASN A 318 -12.55 1.02 -0.25
CA ASN A 318 -13.77 1.81 -0.03
C ASN A 318 -15.04 1.23 -0.67
N ASP A 319 -14.97 0.02 -1.24
CA ASP A 319 -16.12 -0.63 -1.88
C ASP A 319 -16.38 -2.06 -1.41
N VAL A 320 -16.15 -2.35 -0.12
CA VAL A 320 -16.67 -3.57 0.53
C VAL A 320 -18.19 -3.71 0.34
N SER A 321 -18.88 -2.61 0.01
CA SER A 321 -20.31 -2.56 -0.30
C SER A 321 -20.71 -3.02 -1.71
N SER A 322 -19.79 -3.12 -2.68
CA SER A 322 -20.17 -3.54 -4.04
C SER A 322 -20.22 -5.05 -4.23
N GLY A 323 -19.78 -5.82 -3.23
CA GLY A 323 -19.83 -7.28 -3.29
C GLY A 323 -18.94 -7.87 -4.40
N GLN A 324 -17.81 -7.21 -4.70
CA GLN A 324 -16.76 -7.82 -5.52
C GLN A 324 -15.91 -8.71 -4.61
N ASP A 325 -16.31 -9.99 -4.47
CA ASP A 325 -15.56 -10.98 -3.68
C ASP A 325 -14.21 -11.34 -4.33
N ASP A 326 -14.10 -11.24 -5.65
CA ASP A 326 -12.93 -11.68 -6.42
C ASP A 326 -11.89 -10.57 -6.75
N PHE A 327 -11.91 -9.44 -6.04
CA PHE A 327 -10.98 -8.33 -6.28
C PHE A 327 -9.89 -8.31 -5.22
N GLY A 328 -8.61 -8.29 -5.63
CA GLY A 328 -7.53 -8.14 -4.66
C GLY A 328 -6.16 -8.63 -5.08
N ARG A 329 -5.95 -8.94 -6.35
CA ARG A 329 -4.67 -9.39 -6.92
C ARG A 329 -3.68 -8.22 -6.99
N ILE A 330 -3.16 -7.85 -5.82
CA ILE A 330 -2.09 -6.90 -5.58
C ILE A 330 -1.10 -7.53 -4.59
N CYS A 331 0.18 -7.42 -4.89
CA CYS A 331 1.24 -7.98 -4.06
C CYS A 331 1.95 -6.89 -3.25
N PHE A 332 2.96 -7.29 -2.50
CA PHE A 332 3.82 -6.33 -1.80
C PHE A 332 4.69 -5.53 -2.76
N ASN A 333 5.06 -4.31 -2.37
CA ASN A 333 6.12 -3.55 -3.06
C ASN A 333 7.50 -4.22 -2.85
N ALA A 334 8.51 -3.64 -3.50
CA ALA A 334 9.88 -4.16 -3.50
C ALA A 334 10.48 -4.35 -2.09
N ALA A 335 10.30 -3.39 -1.18
CA ALA A 335 10.88 -3.45 0.16
C ALA A 335 10.26 -4.56 1.00
N LYS A 336 8.92 -4.66 0.99
CA LYS A 336 8.19 -5.67 1.76
C LYS A 336 8.44 -7.07 1.19
N THR A 337 8.52 -7.22 -0.13
CA THR A 337 8.92 -8.47 -0.78
C THR A 337 10.33 -8.91 -0.35
N TYR A 338 11.29 -7.97 -0.34
CA TYR A 338 12.65 -8.23 0.10
C TYR A 338 12.72 -8.70 1.56
N TYR A 339 12.11 -7.94 2.47
CA TYR A 339 12.16 -8.26 3.89
C TYR A 339 11.40 -9.54 4.24
N ASN A 340 10.40 -9.92 3.45
CA ASN A 340 9.71 -11.20 3.64
C ASN A 340 10.52 -12.43 3.17
N ASP A 341 11.74 -12.23 2.65
CA ASP A 341 12.58 -13.30 2.08
C ASP A 341 11.88 -14.00 0.89
N TRP A 342 11.06 -13.25 0.15
CA TRP A 342 10.37 -13.73 -1.03
C TRP A 342 11.19 -13.42 -2.27
N PHE A 343 11.33 -14.42 -3.14
CA PHE A 343 12.18 -14.34 -4.33
C PHE A 343 13.65 -13.99 -4.01
N ASN A 344 14.16 -14.40 -2.84
CA ASN A 344 15.53 -14.11 -2.40
C ASN A 344 16.62 -14.53 -3.40
N ASP A 345 16.42 -15.65 -4.10
CA ASP A 345 17.26 -16.12 -5.21
C ASP A 345 17.32 -15.14 -6.41
N TYR A 346 16.39 -14.18 -6.47
CA TYR A 346 16.23 -13.18 -7.52
C TYR A 346 16.29 -11.76 -6.95
N THR A 347 17.06 -11.55 -5.88
CA THR A 347 17.33 -10.23 -5.33
C THR A 347 18.77 -9.81 -5.60
N TYR A 348 18.96 -8.53 -5.89
CA TYR A 348 20.30 -7.96 -6.09
C TYR A 348 20.54 -6.80 -5.14
N ASP A 349 21.66 -6.84 -4.43
CA ASP A 349 22.11 -5.76 -3.55
C ASP A 349 23.30 -5.03 -4.18
N VAL A 350 23.26 -3.71 -4.20
CA VAL A 350 24.38 -2.89 -4.66
C VAL A 350 24.60 -1.68 -3.77
N ALA A 351 25.88 -1.36 -3.54
CA ALA A 351 26.31 -0.09 -2.95
C ALA A 351 26.71 0.84 -4.11
N PRO A 352 25.84 1.79 -4.50
CA PRO A 352 25.95 2.47 -5.79
C PRO A 352 27.14 3.44 -5.86
N SER A 353 27.78 3.78 -4.74
CA SER A 353 29.03 4.56 -4.71
C SER A 353 30.27 3.75 -5.10
N ASN A 354 30.21 2.42 -5.02
CA ASN A 354 31.35 1.52 -5.29
C ASN A 354 31.14 0.66 -6.54
N ASN A 355 29.90 0.28 -6.81
CA ASN A 355 29.52 -0.54 -7.94
C ASN A 355 28.25 0.02 -8.57
N SER A 356 28.08 -0.16 -9.86
CA SER A 356 26.83 0.09 -10.56
C SER A 356 25.96 -1.17 -10.61
N PHE A 357 24.69 -0.99 -10.95
CA PHE A 357 23.80 -2.07 -11.39
C PHE A 357 23.34 -1.79 -12.81
N GLN A 358 23.36 -2.84 -13.64
CA GLN A 358 22.64 -2.90 -14.90
C GLN A 358 22.06 -4.30 -15.04
N GLY A 359 20.74 -4.41 -15.18
CA GLY A 359 20.08 -5.70 -15.26
C GLY A 359 18.59 -5.61 -15.50
N ASP A 360 17.96 -6.77 -15.55
CA ASP A 360 16.53 -6.92 -15.84
C ASP A 360 15.75 -7.08 -14.53
N LEU A 361 14.74 -6.22 -14.33
CA LEU A 361 13.73 -6.37 -13.29
C LEU A 361 12.47 -7.00 -13.87
N VAL A 362 12.17 -8.23 -13.43
CA VAL A 362 11.02 -9.04 -13.88
C VAL A 362 9.81 -8.76 -12.99
N GLY A 363 8.63 -8.77 -13.58
CA GLY A 363 7.39 -8.60 -12.83
C GLY A 363 7.12 -9.77 -11.87
N THR A 364 6.46 -9.49 -10.74
CA THR A 364 6.09 -10.54 -9.76
C THR A 364 5.30 -11.68 -10.40
N ASN A 365 4.39 -11.37 -11.34
CA ASN A 365 3.61 -12.37 -12.04
C ASN A 365 4.46 -13.39 -12.81
N ASP A 366 5.52 -12.94 -13.49
CA ASP A 366 6.40 -13.86 -14.23
C ASP A 366 7.28 -14.68 -13.31
N ALA A 367 7.74 -14.08 -12.21
CA ALA A 367 8.51 -14.79 -11.20
C ALA A 367 7.68 -15.95 -10.59
N VAL A 368 6.41 -15.71 -10.25
CA VAL A 368 5.54 -16.75 -9.66
C VAL A 368 5.20 -17.84 -10.67
N ASN A 369 5.11 -17.49 -11.96
CA ASN A 369 4.88 -18.43 -13.06
C ASN A 369 6.17 -19.10 -13.57
N LYS A 370 7.30 -18.94 -12.87
CA LYS A 370 8.60 -19.54 -13.20
C LYS A 370 9.10 -19.18 -14.61
N GLN A 371 8.78 -17.98 -15.06
CA GLN A 371 9.25 -17.44 -16.34
C GLN A 371 10.53 -16.63 -16.20
N ILE A 372 10.94 -16.32 -14.97
CA ILE A 372 12.21 -15.66 -14.67
C ILE A 372 13.40 -16.52 -15.12
N GLN A 373 14.37 -15.87 -15.76
CA GLN A 373 15.59 -16.49 -16.29
C GLN A 373 16.78 -16.24 -15.37
N SER A 374 17.89 -16.96 -15.59
CA SER A 374 19.16 -16.67 -14.91
C SER A 374 19.59 -15.22 -15.16
N GLU A 375 20.17 -14.57 -14.14
CA GLU A 375 20.63 -13.16 -14.15
C GLU A 375 19.53 -12.10 -14.08
N GLN A 376 18.26 -12.49 -14.14
CA GLN A 376 17.14 -11.58 -13.92
C GLN A 376 16.80 -11.48 -12.43
N ASN A 377 16.25 -10.33 -12.03
CA ASN A 377 15.94 -10.02 -10.64
C ASN A 377 14.48 -9.61 -10.49
N VAL A 378 13.87 -9.88 -9.35
CA VAL A 378 12.56 -9.34 -8.96
C VAL A 378 12.74 -8.06 -8.17
N VAL A 379 13.75 -8.01 -7.29
CA VAL A 379 14.04 -6.84 -6.45
C VAL A 379 15.49 -6.40 -6.61
N LEU A 380 15.68 -5.11 -6.86
CA LEU A 380 16.96 -4.43 -6.68
C LEU A 380 16.92 -3.61 -5.38
N ARG A 381 17.94 -3.76 -4.54
CA ARG A 381 18.14 -2.94 -3.34
C ARG A 381 19.44 -2.14 -3.44
N LEU A 382 19.32 -0.82 -3.34
CA LEU A 382 20.44 0.08 -3.15
C LEU A 382 20.64 0.31 -1.66
N LYS A 383 21.81 -0.05 -1.13
CA LYS A 383 22.12 0.09 0.30
C LYS A 383 23.54 0.59 0.50
N GLU A 384 23.70 1.55 1.40
CA GLU A 384 25.02 2.05 1.81
C GLU A 384 24.96 2.64 3.22
N THR A 385 26.09 2.68 3.92
CA THR A 385 26.18 3.33 5.22
C THR A 385 25.85 4.82 5.09
N GLY A 386 24.97 5.33 5.96
CA GLY A 386 24.55 6.73 5.97
C GLY A 386 23.30 7.03 5.14
N GLU A 387 22.81 6.06 4.38
CA GLU A 387 21.65 6.22 3.49
C GLU A 387 20.52 5.26 3.87
N THR A 388 19.28 5.73 3.68
CA THR A 388 18.10 4.85 3.76
C THR A 388 18.05 3.98 2.52
N SER A 389 17.78 2.69 2.69
CA SER A 389 17.77 1.76 1.55
C SER A 389 16.64 2.09 0.57
N LEU A 390 16.98 2.07 -0.72
CA LEU A 390 16.00 2.10 -1.81
C LEU A 390 15.77 0.70 -2.36
N PHE A 391 14.53 0.39 -2.69
CA PHE A 391 14.10 -0.88 -3.25
C PHE A 391 13.32 -0.64 -4.52
N MET A 392 13.53 -1.48 -5.53
CA MET A 392 12.96 -1.30 -6.85
C MET A 392 12.42 -2.61 -7.37
N MET A 393 11.25 -2.54 -8.00
CA MET A 393 10.60 -3.68 -8.65
C MET A 393 9.85 -3.18 -9.89
N TYR A 394 9.77 -4.03 -10.90
CA TYR A 394 8.93 -3.76 -12.07
C TYR A 394 7.47 -4.12 -11.75
N GLN A 395 6.63 -3.09 -11.59
CA GLN A 395 5.22 -3.23 -11.23
C GLN A 395 4.38 -3.49 -12.49
N ARG A 396 4.52 -4.68 -13.07
CA ARG A 396 3.69 -5.10 -14.21
C ARG A 396 2.23 -5.32 -13.78
N VAL A 397 1.26 -4.81 -14.55
CA VAL A 397 -0.18 -5.02 -14.28
C VAL A 397 -0.68 -6.24 -15.03
N GLU A 398 -0.60 -7.41 -14.40
CA GLU A 398 -1.08 -8.68 -14.94
C GLU A 398 -1.19 -9.76 -13.87
N GLY A 399 -1.96 -10.83 -14.14
CA GLY A 399 -2.09 -11.99 -13.27
C GLY A 399 -2.25 -11.65 -11.79
N VAL A 400 -1.24 -11.95 -10.97
CA VAL A 400 -1.26 -11.73 -9.50
C VAL A 400 -1.15 -10.27 -9.05
N THR A 401 -0.92 -9.35 -10.00
CA THR A 401 -0.81 -7.89 -9.78
C THR A 401 -1.77 -7.08 -10.68
N ILE A 402 -2.82 -7.71 -11.22
CA ILE A 402 -3.76 -7.09 -12.18
C ILE A 402 -4.70 -6.06 -11.54
N ASP A 403 -5.00 -6.16 -10.25
CA ASP A 403 -6.06 -5.40 -9.58
C ASP A 403 -5.61 -4.03 -9.03
N ILE A 404 -4.50 -3.49 -9.52
CA ILE A 404 -4.13 -2.10 -9.23
C ILE A 404 -5.25 -1.18 -9.73
N ASP A 405 -5.77 -0.32 -8.84
CA ASP A 405 -6.87 0.58 -9.19
C ASP A 405 -6.54 1.34 -10.49
N PRO A 406 -7.44 1.34 -11.50
CA PRO A 406 -7.21 1.96 -12.80
C PRO A 406 -6.87 3.45 -12.77
N THR A 407 -7.02 4.11 -11.63
CA THR A 407 -6.65 5.51 -11.37
C THR A 407 -5.15 5.65 -11.24
N TYR A 408 -4.53 4.63 -10.67
CA TYR A 408 -3.10 4.58 -10.39
C TYR A 408 -2.35 3.71 -11.39
N SER A 409 -3.03 2.78 -12.09
CA SER A 409 -2.38 1.94 -13.10
C SER A 409 -1.70 2.73 -14.22
N MET A 410 -2.17 3.94 -14.55
CA MET A 410 -1.49 4.82 -15.53
C MET A 410 -0.19 5.43 -15.01
N ASP A 411 -0.02 5.51 -13.70
CA ASP A 411 1.10 6.19 -13.05
C ASP A 411 2.09 5.22 -12.41
N PHE A 412 1.64 4.01 -12.09
CA PHE A 412 2.41 2.98 -11.41
C PHE A 412 2.39 1.64 -12.12
N GLY A 413 1.39 1.40 -12.97
CA GLY A 413 1.29 0.16 -13.72
C GLY A 413 2.25 0.13 -14.89
N ASN A 414 2.95 -0.97 -15.04
CA ASN A 414 3.99 -1.20 -16.04
C ASN A 414 5.16 -0.22 -15.90
N HIS A 415 5.47 0.20 -14.68
CA HIS A 415 6.59 1.08 -14.35
C HIS A 415 7.55 0.38 -13.39
N VAL A 416 8.78 0.87 -13.29
CA VAL A 416 9.67 0.53 -12.17
C VAL A 416 9.33 1.45 -11.01
N VAL A 417 8.89 0.87 -9.90
CA VAL A 417 8.50 1.63 -8.70
C VAL A 417 9.67 1.59 -7.72
N ILE A 418 10.10 2.77 -7.26
CA ILE A 418 11.13 2.94 -6.24
C ILE A 418 10.46 3.26 -4.92
N VAL A 419 10.76 2.45 -3.90
CA VAL A 419 10.33 2.67 -2.52
C VAL A 419 11.54 2.79 -1.59
N GLU A 420 11.41 3.59 -0.54
CA GLU A 420 12.40 3.78 0.51
C GLU A 420 11.89 3.12 1.80
N GLN A 421 12.77 2.41 2.52
CA GLN A 421 12.44 1.81 3.82
C GLN A 421 13.69 1.68 4.69
N GLU A 422 13.61 2.14 5.94
CA GLU A 422 14.73 2.18 6.88
C GLU A 422 15.22 0.79 7.33
N GLY A 423 14.29 -0.12 7.56
CA GLY A 423 14.61 -1.44 8.08
C GLY A 423 13.44 -2.40 8.00
N ASP A 424 13.65 -3.63 8.45
CA ASP A 424 12.61 -4.63 8.50
C ASP A 424 11.44 -4.18 9.40
N GLY A 425 10.22 -4.35 8.88
CA GLY A 425 8.98 -3.98 9.56
C GLY A 425 8.67 -2.49 9.66
N TYR A 426 9.50 -1.61 9.13
CA TYR A 426 9.21 -0.17 9.03
C TYR A 426 8.19 0.13 7.94
N GLU A 427 7.67 1.35 7.94
CA GLU A 427 6.88 1.88 6.83
C GLU A 427 7.74 2.00 5.58
N SER A 428 7.13 1.80 4.40
CA SER A 428 7.78 2.07 3.11
C SER A 428 7.17 3.27 2.43
N ILE A 429 8.01 4.09 1.79
CA ILE A 429 7.59 5.34 1.16
C ILE A 429 7.88 5.26 -0.34
N VAL A 430 6.86 5.40 -1.19
CA VAL A 430 7.06 5.52 -2.63
C VAL A 430 7.81 6.82 -2.94
N LYS A 431 8.97 6.68 -3.60
CA LYS A 431 9.83 7.80 -4.01
C LYS A 431 9.63 8.18 -5.47
N ALA A 432 9.42 7.18 -6.33
CA ALA A 432 9.23 7.38 -7.75
C ALA A 432 8.50 6.20 -8.40
N SER A 433 7.91 6.48 -9.55
CA SER A 433 7.43 5.50 -10.51
C SER A 433 7.95 5.92 -11.87
N ILE A 434 8.74 5.07 -12.50
CA ILE A 434 9.59 5.41 -13.64
C ILE A 434 9.15 4.58 -14.85
N ALA A 435 8.70 5.26 -15.90
CA ALA A 435 8.37 4.64 -17.18
C ALA A 435 9.62 4.33 -18.01
N GLU A 436 9.46 3.65 -19.13
CA GLU A 436 10.51 3.47 -20.13
C GLU A 436 11.13 4.81 -20.57
N GLY A 437 12.47 4.86 -20.60
CA GLY A 437 13.25 6.06 -20.92
C GLY A 437 13.35 7.06 -19.77
N GLU A 438 12.60 6.87 -18.68
CA GLU A 438 12.59 7.80 -17.56
C GLU A 438 13.77 7.59 -16.59
N ILE A 439 14.12 8.67 -15.87
CA ILE A 439 15.23 8.78 -14.93
C ILE A 439 14.74 9.36 -13.61
N TYR A 440 15.14 8.69 -12.53
CA TYR A 440 15.08 9.18 -11.16
C TYR A 440 16.48 9.56 -10.67
N THR A 441 16.53 10.60 -9.84
CA THR A 441 17.75 11.10 -9.22
C THR A 441 17.50 11.49 -7.77
N GLN A 442 18.48 11.25 -6.91
CA GLN A 442 18.51 11.78 -5.56
C GLN A 442 19.95 12.06 -5.14
N ILE A 443 20.11 12.83 -4.06
CA ILE A 443 21.40 12.94 -3.40
C ILE A 443 21.64 11.65 -2.61
N TRP A 444 22.84 11.08 -2.76
CA TRP A 444 23.29 9.84 -2.14
C TRP A 444 24.75 10.04 -1.72
N ASN A 445 25.01 10.06 -0.42
CA ASN A 445 26.30 10.33 0.20
C ASN A 445 26.98 11.61 -0.34
N GLY A 446 26.16 12.65 -0.57
CA GLY A 446 26.61 13.95 -1.09
C GLY A 446 26.77 14.03 -2.60
N GLU A 447 26.62 12.91 -3.32
CA GLU A 447 26.69 12.85 -4.78
C GLU A 447 25.33 12.52 -5.39
N ARG A 448 25.22 12.48 -6.73
CA ARG A 448 23.95 12.26 -7.41
C ARG A 448 23.81 10.80 -7.82
N LEU A 449 22.91 10.07 -7.14
CA LEU A 449 22.41 8.79 -7.60
C LEU A 449 21.52 8.99 -8.83
N ILE A 450 21.67 8.11 -9.81
CA ILE A 450 20.85 8.02 -11.01
C ILE A 450 20.27 6.61 -11.09
N VAL A 451 18.97 6.53 -11.34
CA VAL A 451 18.27 5.28 -11.66
C VAL A 451 17.52 5.52 -12.96
N LYS A 452 17.71 4.65 -13.94
CA LYS A 452 17.13 4.78 -15.27
C LYS A 452 16.45 3.49 -15.69
N VAL A 453 15.26 3.60 -16.28
CA VAL A 453 14.61 2.48 -16.98
C VAL A 453 14.97 2.60 -18.46
N CYS A 454 15.87 1.74 -18.90
CA CYS A 454 16.43 1.75 -20.26
C CYS A 454 15.40 1.33 -21.30
N SER A 455 14.68 0.25 -21.05
CA SER A 455 13.66 -0.29 -21.93
C SER A 455 12.68 -1.13 -21.15
N ILE A 456 11.46 -1.29 -21.66
CA ILE A 456 10.50 -2.26 -21.14
C ILE A 456 10.21 -3.28 -22.24
N GLN A 457 10.43 -4.54 -21.94
CA GLN A 457 10.14 -5.63 -22.86
C GLN A 457 8.90 -6.37 -22.37
N THR A 458 7.91 -6.48 -23.26
CA THR A 458 6.73 -7.30 -23.01
C THR A 458 6.91 -8.70 -23.61
N GLY A 459 6.39 -9.74 -22.96
CA GLY A 459 6.56 -11.14 -23.33
C GLY A 459 6.44 -12.10 -22.14
N SER A 460 7.16 -13.21 -22.22
CA SER A 460 7.25 -14.21 -21.16
C SER A 460 8.73 -14.57 -20.96
N PRO A 461 9.46 -13.88 -20.06
CA PRO A 461 8.95 -12.91 -19.07
C PRO A 461 8.79 -11.48 -19.61
N ASP A 462 7.90 -10.70 -18.99
CA ASP A 462 7.88 -9.23 -19.01
C ASP A 462 8.98 -8.70 -18.07
N PHE A 463 9.78 -7.74 -18.55
CA PHE A 463 10.82 -7.13 -17.70
C PHE A 463 11.16 -5.70 -18.10
N ALA A 464 11.67 -4.95 -17.12
CA ALA A 464 12.27 -3.64 -17.32
C ALA A 464 13.80 -3.74 -17.23
N LYS A 465 14.51 -3.25 -18.24
CA LYS A 465 15.97 -3.07 -18.16
C LYS A 465 16.27 -1.82 -17.34
N VAL A 466 17.02 -1.96 -16.27
CA VAL A 466 17.30 -0.87 -15.31
C VAL A 466 18.80 -0.69 -15.14
N ALA A 467 19.22 0.57 -15.05
CA ALA A 467 20.57 0.95 -14.64
C ALA A 467 20.50 1.83 -13.38
N ALA A 468 21.40 1.60 -12.40
CA ALA A 468 21.52 2.41 -11.20
C ALA A 468 23.01 2.65 -10.85
N TYR A 469 23.40 3.92 -10.69
CA TYR A 469 24.80 4.31 -10.46
C TYR A 469 24.92 5.71 -9.83
N VAL A 470 26.04 6.00 -9.16
CA VAL A 470 26.36 7.35 -8.66
C VAL A 470 27.23 8.09 -9.68
N ARG A 471 26.73 9.25 -10.15
CA ARG A 471 27.42 10.08 -11.14
C ARG A 471 28.78 10.53 -10.62
N GLY A 472 29.83 10.26 -11.41
CA GLY A 472 31.20 10.67 -11.11
C GLY A 472 32.00 9.65 -10.29
N ARG A 473 31.35 8.58 -9.79
CA ARG A 473 32.02 7.45 -9.12
C ARG A 473 31.94 6.16 -9.91
N THR A 474 30.73 5.82 -10.31
CA THR A 474 30.42 4.59 -11.05
C THR A 474 29.70 4.94 -12.33
N SER A 475 29.80 4.08 -13.32
CA SER A 475 29.29 4.32 -14.66
C SER A 475 28.53 3.11 -15.17
N GLU A 476 27.30 3.32 -15.65
CA GLU A 476 26.66 2.40 -16.60
C GLU A 476 25.86 3.16 -17.63
N SER A 477 25.82 2.61 -18.84
CA SER A 477 24.98 3.12 -19.92
C SER A 477 23.99 2.06 -20.35
N CYS A 478 22.74 2.50 -20.55
CA CYS A 478 21.75 1.66 -21.22
C CYS A 478 22.32 1.19 -22.57
N PRO A 479 22.33 -0.11 -22.85
CA PRO A 479 22.92 -0.62 -24.07
C PRO A 479 22.09 -0.11 -25.25
N ASN A 480 22.75 0.59 -26.18
CA ASN A 480 22.22 1.11 -27.45
C ASN A 480 21.57 2.50 -27.47
N GLU A 481 21.66 3.30 -26.41
CA GLU A 481 21.40 4.74 -26.59
C GLU A 481 22.68 5.46 -27.02
N GLU A 482 22.71 5.90 -28.28
CA GLU A 482 23.58 7.01 -28.61
C GLU A 482 23.17 8.18 -27.70
N CYS A 483 24.06 8.58 -26.79
CA CYS A 483 23.82 9.75 -25.98
C CYS A 483 23.92 11.01 -26.84
N VAL A 484 22.80 11.37 -27.44
CA VAL A 484 22.68 12.57 -28.26
C VAL A 484 21.48 13.36 -27.77
N ASP A 485 21.63 14.68 -27.76
CA ASP A 485 20.48 15.55 -27.57
C ASP A 485 19.52 15.39 -28.75
N ASP A 486 18.23 15.59 -28.52
CA ASP A 486 17.25 15.74 -29.60
C ASP A 486 17.48 17.11 -30.25
N ASP A 487 18.27 17.13 -31.34
CA ASP A 487 18.63 18.35 -32.07
C ASP A 487 17.41 19.15 -32.57
N SER A 488 16.24 18.52 -32.65
CA SER A 488 14.99 19.17 -33.05
C SER A 488 14.23 19.80 -31.88
N TYR A 489 14.60 19.48 -30.64
CA TYR A 489 13.89 19.92 -29.45
C TYR A 489 14.25 21.36 -29.07
N GLN A 490 13.21 22.16 -28.87
CA GLN A 490 13.32 23.52 -28.36
C GLN A 490 12.38 23.71 -27.16
N PHE A 491 12.79 24.53 -26.20
CA PHE A 491 12.02 24.85 -25.00
C PHE A 491 12.03 26.35 -24.70
N ILE A 492 10.96 26.82 -24.04
CA ILE A 492 10.77 28.24 -23.72
C ILE A 492 11.14 28.48 -22.25
N LEU A 493 12.08 29.40 -22.03
CA LEU A 493 12.48 29.86 -20.71
C LEU A 493 11.40 30.74 -20.06
N GLU A 494 11.51 30.96 -18.74
CA GLU A 494 10.59 31.82 -17.98
C GLU A 494 10.51 33.26 -18.50
N ASN A 495 11.55 33.75 -19.16
CA ASN A 495 11.59 35.08 -19.78
C ASN A 495 10.97 35.12 -21.19
N GLY A 496 10.40 34.01 -21.67
CA GLY A 496 9.78 33.90 -22.99
C GLY A 496 10.74 33.56 -24.12
N ASN A 497 12.04 33.46 -23.87
CA ASN A 497 13.02 33.11 -24.90
C ASN A 497 13.02 31.61 -25.18
N THR A 498 13.02 31.24 -26.46
CA THR A 498 13.22 29.86 -26.92
C THR A 498 14.70 29.49 -26.92
N GLN A 499 15.04 28.27 -26.49
CA GLN A 499 16.40 27.71 -26.46
C GLN A 499 16.41 26.26 -26.97
N ASP A 500 17.59 25.80 -27.37
CA ASP A 500 17.93 24.42 -27.72
C ASP A 500 18.75 23.74 -26.61
N CYS A 501 19.09 22.47 -26.77
CA CYS A 501 19.88 21.73 -25.79
C CYS A 501 21.30 22.28 -25.60
N GLU A 502 21.94 22.80 -26.66
CA GLU A 502 23.26 23.44 -26.56
C GLU A 502 23.29 24.63 -25.58
N TRP A 503 22.14 25.25 -25.32
CA TRP A 503 22.04 26.33 -24.34
C TRP A 503 22.57 25.96 -22.95
N PHE A 504 22.49 24.70 -22.53
CA PHE A 504 23.05 24.27 -21.25
C PHE A 504 24.58 24.42 -21.19
N THR A 505 25.28 24.21 -22.30
CA THR A 505 26.75 24.21 -22.37
C THR A 505 27.34 25.53 -22.89
N LYS A 506 26.53 26.41 -23.51
CA LYS A 506 26.95 27.74 -24.04
C LYS A 506 27.57 28.69 -22.99
N SER A 507 27.42 28.45 -21.70
CA SER A 507 27.98 29.31 -20.64
C SER A 507 28.49 28.47 -19.46
N PRO A 508 29.81 28.18 -19.40
CA PRO A 508 30.39 27.28 -18.38
C PRO A 508 30.07 27.69 -16.94
N THR A 509 30.04 29.00 -16.66
CA THR A 509 29.73 29.53 -15.32
C THR A 509 28.26 29.36 -14.92
N ASN A 510 27.36 29.13 -15.87
CA ASN A 510 25.92 28.93 -15.62
C ASN A 510 25.46 27.49 -15.85
N THR A 511 26.29 26.63 -16.44
CA THR A 511 25.90 25.27 -16.86
C THR A 511 25.26 24.49 -15.72
N GLU A 512 25.92 24.42 -14.56
CA GLU A 512 25.42 23.67 -13.41
C GLU A 512 24.07 24.21 -12.92
N ARG A 513 23.95 25.54 -12.77
CA ARG A 513 22.71 26.20 -12.36
C ARG A 513 21.57 26.00 -13.37
N ARG A 514 21.87 25.99 -14.67
CA ARG A 514 20.88 25.74 -15.73
C ARG A 514 20.41 24.29 -15.68
N ILE A 515 21.33 23.35 -15.56
CA ILE A 515 21.04 21.92 -15.47
C ILE A 515 20.15 21.66 -14.26
N GLU A 516 20.53 22.14 -13.08
CA GLU A 516 19.74 21.98 -11.85
C GLU A 516 18.32 22.55 -12.00
N LYS A 517 18.18 23.73 -12.63
CA LYS A 517 16.90 24.40 -12.77
C LYS A 517 15.96 23.78 -13.82
N TYR A 518 16.48 23.36 -14.96
CA TYR A 518 15.65 23.01 -16.13
C TYR A 518 15.70 21.54 -16.50
N CYS A 519 16.79 20.81 -16.21
CA CYS A 519 16.88 19.39 -16.55
C CYS A 519 16.17 18.49 -15.54
N PHE A 520 15.87 19.00 -14.34
CA PHE A 520 15.25 18.24 -13.26
C PHE A 520 13.96 18.94 -12.77
N ASN A 521 13.00 18.14 -12.32
CA ASN A 521 11.79 18.61 -11.63
C ASN A 521 11.67 17.84 -10.30
N GLY A 522 12.29 18.37 -9.25
CA GLY A 522 12.48 17.63 -8.01
C GLY A 522 13.47 16.48 -8.22
N THR A 523 13.04 15.25 -7.94
CA THR A 523 13.85 14.03 -8.05
C THR A 523 13.78 13.35 -9.41
N SER A 524 12.97 13.83 -10.35
CA SER A 524 12.86 13.23 -11.70
C SER A 524 13.46 14.14 -12.76
N ALA A 525 13.98 13.57 -13.84
CA ALA A 525 14.33 14.37 -15.01
C ALA A 525 13.08 15.06 -15.57
N SER A 526 13.22 16.32 -15.98
CA SER A 526 12.15 17.07 -16.63
C SER A 526 12.00 16.61 -18.09
N ASN A 527 10.92 17.02 -18.77
CA ASN A 527 10.80 16.83 -20.22
C ASN A 527 11.98 17.43 -21.00
N ILE A 528 12.57 18.53 -20.50
CA ILE A 528 13.77 19.13 -21.10
C ILE A 528 14.98 18.24 -20.84
N GLY A 529 15.11 17.70 -19.62
CA GLY A 529 16.15 16.74 -19.26
C GLY A 529 16.22 15.56 -20.22
N TYR A 530 15.08 14.91 -20.51
CA TYR A 530 15.04 13.77 -21.42
C TYR A 530 15.41 14.11 -22.85
N LYS A 531 14.96 15.27 -23.34
CA LYS A 531 15.24 15.70 -24.71
C LYS A 531 16.65 16.24 -24.87
N CYS A 532 17.25 16.74 -23.80
CA CYS A 532 18.61 17.26 -23.77
C CYS A 532 19.52 16.36 -22.93
N ILE A 533 19.45 15.05 -23.12
CA ILE A 533 20.08 14.05 -22.25
C ILE A 533 21.61 14.24 -22.14
N LYS A 534 22.29 14.58 -23.24
CA LYS A 534 23.73 14.84 -23.28
C LYS A 534 24.07 16.18 -22.62
N SER A 535 23.37 17.24 -23.03
CA SER A 535 23.59 18.59 -22.52
C SER A 535 23.23 18.76 -21.05
N CYS A 536 22.30 17.96 -20.53
CA CYS A 536 21.97 17.87 -19.11
C CYS A 536 22.93 16.99 -18.31
N GLY A 537 23.95 16.41 -18.97
CA GLY A 537 24.90 15.47 -18.39
C GLY A 537 24.24 14.21 -17.84
N LEU A 538 23.06 13.84 -18.37
CA LEU A 538 22.32 12.64 -17.98
C LEU A 538 22.88 11.38 -18.64
N CYS A 539 23.77 11.54 -19.61
CA CYS A 539 24.68 10.48 -20.01
C CYS A 539 26.11 10.82 -19.63
N GLU A 540 26.96 9.80 -19.68
CA GLU A 540 28.38 9.99 -19.51
C GLU A 540 29.03 10.64 -20.75
N ALA A 541 30.00 11.51 -20.49
CA ALA A 541 31.10 11.69 -21.43
C ALA A 541 31.86 10.37 -21.43
N SER A 542 31.96 9.69 -22.59
CA SER A 542 32.76 8.47 -22.72
C SER A 542 34.09 8.68 -22.01
N ALA A 543 34.29 8.02 -20.87
CA ALA A 543 35.52 8.13 -20.13
C ALA A 543 36.63 7.70 -21.10
N SER A 544 37.50 8.64 -21.47
CA SER A 544 38.72 8.32 -22.20
C SER A 544 39.41 7.21 -21.42
N ALA A 545 39.57 6.04 -22.03
CA ALA A 545 40.00 4.81 -21.40
C ALA A 545 41.08 5.07 -20.34
N PRO A 546 40.97 4.48 -19.12
CA PRO A 546 41.99 4.66 -18.10
C PRO A 546 43.34 4.25 -18.68
N THR A 547 44.30 5.18 -18.64
CA THR A 547 45.68 4.90 -19.03
C THR A 547 46.16 3.74 -18.17
N ALA A 548 46.50 2.63 -18.83
CA ALA A 548 46.81 1.36 -18.19
C ALA A 548 47.76 1.55 -17.00
N ALA A 549 47.30 1.16 -15.81
CA ALA A 549 48.18 0.99 -14.66
C ALA A 549 49.12 -0.20 -14.92
N PRO A 550 50.38 -0.15 -14.46
CA PRO A 550 51.38 -1.18 -14.77
C PRO A 550 51.04 -2.48 -14.03
N ILE A 551 50.79 -3.53 -14.82
CA ILE A 551 50.62 -4.91 -14.36
C ILE A 551 51.94 -5.41 -13.80
N SER A 552 51.98 -5.72 -12.50
CA SER A 552 52.97 -6.63 -11.94
C SER A 552 52.22 -7.68 -11.10
N GLN A 553 51.95 -8.82 -11.72
CA GLN A 553 51.40 -10.01 -11.08
C GLN A 553 52.53 -11.05 -10.97
N PRO A 554 52.83 -11.61 -9.79
CA PRO A 554 53.77 -12.72 -9.66
C PRO A 554 53.06 -14.05 -9.96
N SER A 555 53.73 -14.89 -10.76
CA SER A 555 53.32 -16.25 -11.09
C SER A 555 53.37 -17.18 -9.88
N ILE A 556 52.29 -17.91 -9.62
CA ILE A 556 52.32 -19.12 -8.77
C ILE A 556 51.94 -20.32 -9.62
N LEU A 557 52.82 -21.32 -9.57
CA LEU A 557 52.80 -22.57 -10.32
C LEU A 557 51.72 -23.52 -9.83
N ASN A 558 51.09 -24.13 -10.82
CA ASN A 558 50.19 -25.28 -10.74
C ASN A 558 50.99 -26.57 -10.40
N PRO A 559 50.39 -27.52 -9.68
CA PRO A 559 50.52 -28.92 -10.11
C PRO A 559 49.20 -29.69 -10.06
N SER A 560 48.87 -30.36 -11.16
CA SER A 560 47.88 -31.45 -11.29
C SER A 560 48.63 -32.79 -11.44
N PRO A 561 47.97 -33.97 -11.53
CA PRO A 561 46.81 -34.49 -10.80
C PRO A 561 47.09 -35.89 -10.20
N ILE A 562 46.27 -36.36 -9.25
CA ILE A 562 46.22 -37.79 -8.88
C ILE A 562 44.89 -38.39 -9.33
N VAL A 563 45.03 -39.42 -10.17
CA VAL A 563 44.00 -40.30 -10.72
C VAL A 563 43.54 -41.29 -9.64
N SER A 564 42.24 -41.57 -9.55
CA SER A 564 41.75 -42.92 -9.25
C SER A 564 40.33 -43.11 -9.77
N SER A 565 40.18 -44.22 -10.47
CA SER A 565 39.02 -44.66 -11.24
C SER A 565 38.10 -45.55 -10.41
N SER A 566 36.79 -45.46 -10.63
CA SER A 566 35.92 -46.64 -10.80
C SER A 566 34.47 -46.21 -11.13
N GLN A 567 34.03 -46.56 -12.33
CA GLN A 567 32.65 -46.51 -12.84
C GLN A 567 32.09 -47.96 -12.86
N PRO A 568 30.85 -48.23 -13.31
CA PRO A 568 29.55 -48.09 -12.65
C PRO A 568 28.87 -49.46 -12.34
N SER A 569 27.74 -49.46 -11.62
CA SER A 569 26.75 -50.54 -11.72
C SER A 569 25.33 -50.00 -11.76
N SER A 570 24.64 -50.36 -12.83
CA SER A 570 23.25 -50.08 -13.18
C SER A 570 22.30 -51.12 -12.59
N THR A 571 21.16 -50.69 -12.01
CA THR A 571 19.88 -51.41 -12.17
C THR A 571 18.68 -50.49 -11.87
N PRO A 572 17.62 -50.50 -12.69
CA PRO A 572 16.43 -49.66 -12.55
C PRO A 572 15.29 -50.40 -11.84
N THR A 573 14.52 -49.69 -11.00
CA THR A 573 13.28 -50.20 -10.42
C THR A 573 12.09 -49.58 -11.14
N LEU A 574 11.37 -50.42 -11.88
CA LEU A 574 10.06 -50.12 -12.47
C LEU A 574 8.97 -50.37 -11.41
N THR A 575 8.11 -49.38 -11.19
CA THR A 575 6.76 -49.62 -10.64
C THR A 575 5.77 -48.65 -11.30
N PRO A 576 4.69 -49.13 -11.92
CA PRO A 576 3.71 -48.30 -12.61
C PRO A 576 2.60 -47.85 -11.66
N SER A 577 2.25 -46.56 -11.70
CA SER A 577 1.01 -46.04 -11.11
C SER A 577 0.12 -45.56 -12.25
N LEU A 578 -0.97 -46.29 -12.46
CA LEU A 578 -2.06 -45.99 -13.36
C LEU A 578 -3.06 -45.08 -12.64
N TYR A 579 -3.22 -43.85 -13.11
CA TYR A 579 -4.43 -43.05 -12.88
C TYR A 579 -4.92 -42.51 -14.22
N PRO A 580 -6.20 -42.77 -14.61
CA PRO A 580 -6.75 -42.29 -15.87
C PRO A 580 -7.28 -40.85 -15.73
N THR A 581 -6.77 -39.96 -16.56
CA THR A 581 -7.33 -38.63 -16.82
C THR A 581 -8.49 -38.75 -17.81
N LEU A 582 -9.72 -38.48 -17.35
CA LEU A 582 -10.89 -38.26 -18.21
C LEU A 582 -10.95 -36.76 -18.57
N SER A 583 -10.61 -36.46 -19.82
CA SER A 583 -10.85 -35.18 -20.48
C SER A 583 -12.10 -35.32 -21.36
N LEU A 584 -13.13 -34.53 -21.06
CA LEU A 584 -14.31 -34.37 -21.92
C LEU A 584 -14.41 -32.90 -22.32
N HIS A 585 -13.92 -32.60 -23.52
CA HIS A 585 -14.27 -31.40 -24.28
C HIS A 585 -15.46 -31.73 -25.19
N PRO A 586 -16.57 -30.98 -25.16
CA PRO A 586 -17.59 -31.07 -26.17
C PRO A 586 -17.23 -30.19 -27.38
N THR A 587 -17.11 -30.84 -28.54
CA THR A 587 -17.01 -30.22 -29.86
C THR A 587 -18.35 -29.56 -30.23
N ILE A 588 -18.39 -28.23 -30.35
CA ILE A 588 -19.53 -27.52 -30.96
C ILE A 588 -19.12 -27.16 -32.39
N VAL A 589 -19.79 -27.83 -33.34
CA VAL A 589 -19.79 -27.53 -34.78
C VAL A 589 -21.09 -26.78 -35.07
N THR A 590 -21.03 -25.60 -35.71
CA THR A 590 -22.07 -25.05 -36.61
C THR A 590 -21.62 -23.65 -37.11
N SER A 591 -21.12 -23.56 -38.35
CA SER A 591 -21.85 -23.22 -39.58
C SER A 591 -22.04 -21.71 -39.80
N THR A 592 -21.10 -21.12 -40.53
CA THR A 592 -21.22 -19.87 -41.28
C THR A 592 -22.21 -20.00 -42.44
N PRO A 593 -22.97 -18.93 -42.72
CA PRO A 593 -23.17 -18.52 -44.11
C PRO A 593 -22.97 -17.01 -44.34
N SER A 594 -22.47 -16.70 -45.52
CA SER A 594 -22.34 -15.36 -46.15
C SER A 594 -22.69 -15.55 -47.63
N PRO A 595 -22.93 -14.51 -48.47
CA PRO A 595 -23.53 -13.19 -48.26
C PRO A 595 -24.70 -12.92 -49.25
N THR A 596 -25.44 -11.82 -49.08
CA THR A 596 -26.31 -11.26 -50.14
C THR A 596 -26.01 -9.79 -50.35
N ALA A 597 -25.63 -9.45 -51.58
CA ALA A 597 -25.39 -8.11 -52.08
C ALA A 597 -26.70 -7.34 -52.33
N SER A 598 -26.68 -6.01 -52.19
CA SER A 598 -27.59 -5.10 -52.91
C SER A 598 -27.02 -3.68 -52.98
N SER A 599 -27.34 -3.05 -54.11
CA SER A 599 -26.69 -1.91 -54.78
C SER A 599 -27.47 -0.59 -54.69
N LEU A 600 -26.84 0.49 -55.18
CA LEU A 600 -27.36 1.82 -55.63
C LEU A 600 -27.55 2.86 -54.49
N SER A 601 -27.19 4.16 -54.59
CA SER A 601 -26.83 5.08 -55.70
C SER A 601 -26.14 6.35 -55.13
N PRO A 602 -25.50 7.21 -55.95
CA PRO A 602 -24.65 8.32 -55.51
C PRO A 602 -25.43 9.64 -55.32
N THR A 603 -25.04 10.47 -54.35
CA THR A 603 -25.54 11.85 -54.23
C THR A 603 -24.43 12.83 -53.85
N ARG A 604 -24.12 13.67 -54.84
CA ARG A 604 -23.75 15.11 -54.82
C ARG A 604 -22.77 15.65 -53.76
N ILE A 605 -21.64 16.09 -54.30
CA ILE A 605 -20.56 16.88 -53.70
C ILE A 605 -21.08 18.24 -53.21
N GLU A 606 -20.83 18.57 -51.95
CA GLU A 606 -20.63 19.94 -51.48
C GLU A 606 -19.34 20.01 -50.64
N ASN A 607 -18.56 21.05 -50.92
CA ASN A 607 -17.24 21.35 -50.36
C ASN A 607 -17.40 21.97 -48.96
N PRO A 608 -16.58 21.56 -47.96
CA PRO A 608 -16.20 22.55 -46.95
C PRO A 608 -14.73 22.50 -46.52
N GLU A 609 -14.16 23.70 -46.57
CA GLU A 609 -13.21 24.32 -45.63
C GLU A 609 -11.99 23.54 -45.11
N VAL A 610 -10.85 24.20 -45.36
CA VAL A 610 -9.51 23.97 -44.82
C VAL A 610 -9.53 23.59 -43.33
N PRO A 611 -9.01 22.40 -42.93
CA PRO A 611 -8.95 22.00 -41.53
C PRO A 611 -7.97 22.87 -40.75
N THR A 612 -8.49 23.58 -39.75
CA THR A 612 -7.69 24.23 -38.71
C THR A 612 -7.06 23.15 -37.81
N ALA A 613 -5.79 23.34 -37.44
CA ALA A 613 -5.00 22.41 -36.63
C ALA A 613 -5.76 21.79 -35.42
N PRO A 614 -5.56 20.48 -35.12
CA PRO A 614 -6.32 19.77 -34.11
C PRO A 614 -6.05 20.34 -32.71
N LYS A 615 -7.11 20.79 -32.05
CA LYS A 615 -7.07 21.26 -30.66
C LYS A 615 -6.70 20.11 -29.73
N THR A 616 -5.58 20.25 -29.02
CA THR A 616 -5.09 19.30 -28.02
C THR A 616 -6.17 18.99 -26.98
N LYS A 617 -6.37 17.68 -26.69
CA LYS A 617 -7.44 17.12 -25.83
C LYS A 617 -7.33 17.66 -24.40
N GLN A 618 -8.07 18.73 -24.07
CA GLN A 618 -8.02 19.39 -22.76
C GLN A 618 -8.81 18.62 -21.69
N CYS A 619 -8.17 18.36 -20.56
CA CYS A 619 -8.83 17.98 -19.31
C CYS A 619 -9.92 18.99 -18.92
N ILE A 620 -11.11 18.49 -18.60
CA ILE A 620 -12.29 19.34 -18.38
C ILE A 620 -13.02 19.00 -17.08
N ASN A 621 -13.46 20.05 -16.41
CA ASN A 621 -14.40 19.97 -15.30
C ASN A 621 -15.82 19.67 -15.81
N THR A 622 -16.59 18.92 -15.03
CA THR A 622 -18.04 18.87 -15.24
C THR A 622 -18.63 20.26 -15.10
N ASN A 623 -19.63 20.53 -15.92
CA ASN A 623 -20.49 21.71 -15.83
C ASN A 623 -21.84 21.41 -15.16
N LEU A 624 -22.13 20.14 -14.86
CA LEU A 624 -23.31 19.71 -14.13
C LEU A 624 -23.06 19.81 -12.62
N ALA A 625 -24.14 19.87 -11.85
CA ALA A 625 -24.03 19.76 -10.41
C ALA A 625 -23.99 18.28 -10.04
N PHE A 626 -23.08 17.87 -9.16
CA PHE A 626 -22.89 16.48 -8.74
C PHE A 626 -23.03 16.35 -7.22
N ARG A 627 -23.45 15.17 -6.77
CA ARG A 627 -23.80 14.92 -5.37
C ARG A 627 -22.55 14.69 -4.51
N ILE A 628 -22.51 15.34 -3.34
CA ILE A 628 -21.59 15.05 -2.24
C ILE A 628 -22.46 15.02 -0.98
N GLY A 629 -22.63 13.85 -0.36
CA GLY A 629 -23.58 13.64 0.73
C GLY A 629 -25.02 14.01 0.31
N PRO A 630 -25.75 14.86 1.08
CA PRO A 630 -27.12 15.26 0.75
C PRO A 630 -27.20 16.44 -0.24
N LYS A 631 -26.07 17.06 -0.60
CA LYS A 631 -26.04 18.32 -1.37
C LYS A 631 -25.44 18.12 -2.76
N TYR A 632 -25.77 19.05 -3.67
CA TYR A 632 -25.24 19.08 -5.04
C TYR A 632 -24.33 20.28 -5.23
N TYR A 633 -23.13 20.03 -5.74
CA TYR A 633 -22.09 21.03 -5.93
C TYR A 633 -21.69 21.14 -7.39
N LYS A 634 -21.18 22.31 -7.78
CA LYS A 634 -20.56 22.55 -9.09
C LYS A 634 -19.08 22.85 -8.86
N CYS A 635 -18.23 22.63 -9.86
CA CYS A 635 -16.80 22.93 -9.75
C CYS A 635 -16.47 24.39 -9.37
N ARG A 636 -17.38 25.34 -9.63
CA ARG A 636 -17.24 26.73 -9.16
C ARG A 636 -17.16 26.85 -7.63
N TYR A 637 -17.66 25.87 -6.89
CA TYR A 637 -17.60 25.83 -5.42
C TYR A 637 -16.17 25.72 -4.88
N LEU A 638 -15.23 25.24 -5.71
CA LEU A 638 -13.81 25.14 -5.35
C LEU A 638 -13.12 26.51 -5.28
N ARG A 639 -13.70 27.59 -5.84
CA ARG A 639 -13.03 28.90 -5.97
C ARG A 639 -12.53 29.51 -4.65
N THR A 640 -13.19 29.22 -3.53
CA THR A 640 -12.83 29.82 -2.24
C THR A 640 -11.76 29.03 -1.49
N ASP A 641 -11.62 27.73 -1.79
CA ASP A 641 -10.70 26.84 -1.08
C ASP A 641 -10.48 25.57 -1.91
N THR A 642 -9.74 25.70 -3.01
CA THR A 642 -9.57 24.59 -3.96
C THR A 642 -8.75 23.46 -3.34
N LYS A 643 -7.68 23.79 -2.61
CA LYS A 643 -6.77 22.78 -2.05
C LYS A 643 -7.47 21.94 -0.98
N GLN A 644 -8.09 22.56 0.02
CA GLN A 644 -8.75 21.83 1.10
C GLN A 644 -9.92 21.01 0.58
N LYS A 645 -10.80 21.60 -0.26
CA LYS A 645 -11.98 20.87 -0.74
C LYS A 645 -11.64 19.73 -1.68
N CYS A 646 -10.59 19.87 -2.50
CA CYS A 646 -10.10 18.76 -3.31
C CYS A 646 -9.43 17.68 -2.44
N LYS A 647 -8.85 18.04 -1.27
CA LYS A 647 -8.32 17.08 -0.28
C LYS A 647 -9.44 16.36 0.45
N GLU A 648 -10.40 17.11 1.00
CA GLU A 648 -11.49 16.63 1.84
C GLU A 648 -12.54 15.81 1.07
N TYR A 649 -12.81 16.13 -0.20
CA TYR A 649 -13.84 15.44 -0.98
C TYR A 649 -13.31 14.95 -2.34
N ARG A 650 -13.05 13.64 -2.44
CA ARG A 650 -12.65 12.97 -3.69
C ARG A 650 -13.62 13.22 -4.85
N SER A 651 -14.92 13.39 -4.58
CA SER A 651 -15.90 13.76 -5.60
C SER A 651 -15.53 15.04 -6.37
N PHE A 652 -14.86 16.01 -5.75
CA PHE A 652 -14.33 17.19 -6.46
C PHE A 652 -13.16 16.83 -7.38
N GLN A 653 -12.26 15.92 -6.99
CA GLN A 653 -11.15 15.50 -7.85
C GLN A 653 -11.67 14.84 -9.14
N ARG A 654 -12.67 13.96 -9.02
CA ARG A 654 -13.29 13.24 -10.14
C ARG A 654 -14.08 14.15 -11.07
N ASN A 655 -14.93 15.00 -10.49
CA ASN A 655 -15.83 15.85 -11.25
C ASN A 655 -15.15 17.12 -11.74
N CYS A 656 -14.14 17.60 -11.03
CA CYS A 656 -13.46 18.87 -11.29
C CYS A 656 -11.94 18.69 -11.43
N PRO A 657 -11.46 17.77 -12.29
CA PRO A 657 -10.06 17.37 -12.33
C PRO A 657 -9.13 18.50 -12.76
N ARG A 658 -9.62 19.42 -13.60
CA ARG A 658 -8.86 20.61 -13.98
C ARG A 658 -8.74 21.60 -12.82
N SER A 659 -9.80 21.80 -12.05
CA SER A 659 -9.73 22.65 -10.86
C SER A 659 -8.86 22.05 -9.77
N CYS A 660 -8.94 20.74 -9.54
CA CYS A 660 -8.14 20.05 -8.53
C CYS A 660 -6.71 19.71 -8.99
N LYS A 661 -6.31 20.09 -10.23
CA LYS A 661 -5.03 19.70 -10.84
C LYS A 661 -4.78 18.17 -10.85
N ARG A 662 -5.85 17.38 -10.93
CA ARG A 662 -5.82 15.91 -11.00
C ARG A 662 -6.19 15.39 -12.40
N CYS A 663 -5.84 16.16 -13.43
CA CYS A 663 -6.12 15.80 -14.82
C CYS A 663 -5.45 14.51 -15.25
N ARG A 664 -4.25 14.23 -14.73
CA ARG A 664 -3.53 12.98 -15.00
C ARG A 664 -4.39 11.76 -14.66
N LEU A 665 -5.01 11.79 -13.48
CA LEU A 665 -5.82 10.69 -12.94
C LEU A 665 -7.26 10.61 -13.50
N TRP A 666 -7.89 11.76 -13.75
CA TRP A 666 -9.37 11.83 -13.93
C TRP A 666 -9.82 12.43 -15.26
N LYS A 667 -8.91 12.70 -16.20
CA LYS A 667 -9.25 13.28 -17.51
C LYS A 667 -10.23 12.42 -18.32
N CYS A 668 -10.16 11.09 -18.19
CA CYS A 668 -10.94 10.15 -19.00
C CYS A 668 -11.81 9.19 -18.20
N LYS A 669 -12.22 9.61 -17.01
CA LYS A 669 -13.08 8.82 -16.14
C LYS A 669 -14.47 9.41 -16.04
N ASP A 670 -15.46 8.53 -15.94
CA ASP A 670 -16.83 8.89 -15.62
C ASP A 670 -16.95 9.36 -14.17
N SER A 671 -17.96 10.19 -13.91
CA SER A 671 -18.35 10.51 -12.53
C SER A 671 -19.06 9.32 -11.91
N ASN A 672 -18.58 8.84 -10.77
CA ASN A 672 -19.32 7.90 -9.91
C ASN A 672 -20.40 8.59 -9.06
N SER A 673 -20.41 9.93 -9.04
CA SER A 673 -21.43 10.71 -8.32
C SER A 673 -22.63 10.94 -9.21
N SER A 674 -23.84 10.83 -8.66
CA SER A 674 -25.04 11.27 -9.36
C SER A 674 -24.99 12.77 -9.66
N PHE A 675 -25.53 13.16 -10.81
CA PHE A 675 -25.51 14.55 -11.27
C PHE A 675 -26.90 15.03 -11.68
N ARG A 676 -27.11 16.33 -11.54
CA ARG A 676 -28.39 16.98 -11.83
C ARG A 676 -28.35 17.63 -13.21
N LEU A 677 -29.25 17.19 -14.08
CA LEU A 677 -29.52 17.80 -15.38
C LEU A 677 -30.19 19.17 -15.21
N LYS A 678 -30.26 19.95 -16.29
CA LYS A 678 -30.90 21.29 -16.27
C LYS A 678 -32.39 21.24 -15.91
N ASN A 679 -33.09 20.17 -16.26
CA ASN A 679 -34.50 19.96 -15.93
C ASN A 679 -34.71 19.46 -14.48
N GLY A 680 -33.66 19.42 -13.65
CA GLY A 680 -33.73 18.97 -12.27
C GLY A 680 -33.62 17.45 -12.08
N ALA A 681 -33.69 16.65 -13.15
CA ALA A 681 -33.56 15.21 -13.05
C ALA A 681 -32.16 14.81 -12.57
N VAL A 682 -32.11 13.87 -11.63
CA VAL A 682 -30.88 13.27 -11.11
C VAL A 682 -30.57 12.02 -11.90
N LYS A 683 -29.35 11.91 -12.42
CA LYS A 683 -28.87 10.82 -13.27
C LYS A 683 -27.47 10.38 -12.88
N THR A 684 -27.01 9.27 -13.45
CA THR A 684 -25.68 8.70 -13.26
C THR A 684 -25.04 8.38 -14.62
N CYS A 685 -23.79 7.92 -14.63
CA CYS A 685 -23.15 7.52 -15.88
C CYS A 685 -23.64 6.15 -16.37
N GLU A 686 -24.16 5.26 -15.52
CA GLU A 686 -24.87 4.05 -15.95
C GLU A 686 -26.15 4.41 -16.73
N TRP A 687 -26.87 5.46 -16.31
CA TRP A 687 -27.97 5.98 -17.11
C TRP A 687 -27.50 6.54 -18.46
N ALA A 688 -26.34 7.19 -18.52
CA ALA A 688 -25.80 7.63 -19.80
C ALA A 688 -25.48 6.43 -20.70
N ALA A 689 -24.94 5.35 -20.12
CA ALA A 689 -24.56 4.12 -20.81
C ALA A 689 -25.74 3.32 -21.38
N SER A 690 -26.94 3.44 -20.81
CA SER A 690 -28.12 2.72 -21.32
C SER A 690 -28.61 3.22 -22.68
N ASN A 691 -28.26 4.45 -23.07
CA ASN A 691 -28.50 4.97 -24.42
C ASN A 691 -27.46 6.06 -24.74
N PRO A 692 -26.20 5.70 -25.04
CA PRO A 692 -25.10 6.65 -25.16
C PRO A 692 -25.38 7.69 -26.24
N SER A 693 -25.88 7.28 -27.40
CA SER A 693 -26.19 8.19 -28.52
C SER A 693 -27.14 9.31 -28.12
N ARG A 694 -28.19 9.00 -27.35
CA ARG A 694 -29.17 10.01 -26.89
C ARG A 694 -28.71 10.76 -25.64
N ASN A 695 -28.23 10.03 -24.63
CA ASN A 695 -27.99 10.60 -23.31
C ASN A 695 -26.70 11.43 -23.29
N CYS A 696 -25.67 11.02 -24.02
CA CYS A 696 -24.42 11.78 -24.15
C CYS A 696 -24.58 13.07 -24.96
N ALA A 697 -25.59 13.14 -25.83
CA ALA A 697 -25.95 14.37 -26.55
C ALA A 697 -26.51 15.46 -25.63
N ILE A 698 -26.97 15.10 -24.42
CA ILE A 698 -27.48 16.08 -23.45
C ILE A 698 -26.33 16.94 -22.93
N ARG A 699 -26.49 18.26 -23.03
CA ARG A 699 -25.46 19.24 -22.69
C ARG A 699 -24.91 19.04 -21.27
N GLY A 700 -23.63 18.66 -21.21
CA GLY A 700 -22.88 18.48 -19.97
C GLY A 700 -22.71 17.01 -19.55
N VAL A 701 -23.53 16.10 -20.05
CA VAL A 701 -23.39 14.65 -19.79
C VAL A 701 -22.06 14.15 -20.34
N LYS A 702 -21.73 14.48 -21.60
CA LYS A 702 -20.44 14.09 -22.21
C LYS A 702 -19.19 14.53 -21.41
N LYS A 703 -19.24 15.65 -20.68
CA LYS A 703 -18.13 16.15 -19.84
C LYS A 703 -18.10 15.54 -18.44
N THR A 704 -19.19 14.89 -18.04
CA THR A 704 -19.37 14.24 -16.73
C THR A 704 -19.12 12.74 -16.85
N CYS A 705 -19.65 12.12 -17.90
CA CYS A 705 -19.48 10.72 -18.28
C CYS A 705 -18.54 10.64 -19.48
N ARG A 706 -17.27 10.97 -19.26
CA ARG A 706 -16.24 11.14 -20.30
C ARG A 706 -15.88 9.83 -21.00
N LYS A 707 -15.80 8.72 -20.27
CA LYS A 707 -15.53 7.38 -20.81
C LYS A 707 -16.76 6.87 -21.54
N THR A 708 -17.91 6.78 -20.86
CA THR A 708 -19.18 6.31 -21.45
C THR A 708 -19.56 7.05 -22.74
N CYS A 709 -19.27 8.34 -22.81
CA CYS A 709 -19.65 9.17 -23.94
C CYS A 709 -18.53 9.37 -24.98
N ASN A 710 -17.47 8.56 -24.95
CA ASN A 710 -16.30 8.63 -25.83
C ASN A 710 -15.78 10.07 -25.98
N TYR A 711 -15.74 10.81 -24.86
CA TYR A 711 -15.18 12.16 -24.85
C TYR A 711 -13.65 12.12 -25.00
N CYS A 712 -13.04 10.98 -24.68
CA CYS A 712 -11.61 10.77 -24.70
C CYS A 712 -11.07 10.06 -25.97
N ASP A 713 -11.89 9.24 -26.62
CA ASP A 713 -11.44 8.33 -27.69
C ASP A 713 -11.39 8.97 -29.08
N ILE A 714 -11.63 10.27 -29.21
CA ILE A 714 -11.66 10.95 -30.52
C ILE A 714 -10.24 11.31 -30.98
N GLY A 715 -9.31 10.36 -30.98
CA GLY A 715 -8.03 10.52 -31.64
C GLY A 715 -7.06 9.43 -31.24
N GLU A 716 -7.13 8.30 -31.95
CA GLU A 716 -6.00 7.41 -32.27
C GLU A 716 -6.40 6.38 -33.37
N GLN A 717 -7.19 6.81 -34.36
CA GLN A 717 -7.35 6.04 -35.60
C GLN A 717 -7.22 6.97 -36.80
N ASP A 718 -6.44 6.51 -37.78
CA ASP A 718 -6.17 7.03 -39.12
C ASP A 718 -5.12 8.15 -39.28
N GLN A 719 -3.83 7.75 -39.27
CA GLN A 719 -2.79 8.44 -40.06
C GLN A 719 -1.70 7.54 -40.70
N ASN A 720 -1.87 6.22 -40.81
CA ASN A 720 -0.96 5.39 -41.62
C ASN A 720 -1.74 4.51 -42.61
N GLY A 721 -2.21 5.15 -43.69
CA GLY A 721 -2.55 4.48 -44.93
C GLY A 721 -1.51 4.85 -45.98
N TYR A 722 -0.56 3.94 -46.25
CA TYR A 722 0.13 3.88 -47.53
C TYR A 722 0.11 2.43 -48.03
N ASP A 723 -0.86 2.20 -48.90
CA ASP A 723 -0.93 1.12 -49.86
C ASP A 723 0.27 1.21 -50.81
N THR A 724 1.03 0.13 -50.90
CA THR A 724 2.12 -0.05 -51.87
C THR A 724 1.70 -1.07 -52.90
N SER A 725 1.03 -0.62 -53.97
CA SER A 725 1.12 -1.32 -55.24
C SER A 725 0.82 -0.40 -56.43
N SER A 726 1.88 0.01 -57.12
CA SER A 726 1.80 0.39 -58.52
C SER A 726 2.99 -0.21 -59.26
N ASN A 727 2.72 -1.20 -60.11
CA ASN A 727 3.12 -1.14 -61.53
C ASN A 727 2.48 -2.28 -62.34
N PRO A 728 2.39 -2.14 -63.67
CA PRO A 728 1.17 -2.41 -64.43
C PRO A 728 1.32 -3.65 -65.30
N PHE A 729 0.23 -4.16 -65.89
CA PHE A 729 0.13 -4.42 -67.32
C PHE A 729 -1.27 -4.98 -67.68
N LEU A 730 -1.79 -4.37 -68.74
CA LEU A 730 -2.94 -4.67 -69.59
C LEU A 730 -3.25 -6.19 -69.76
N THR A 731 -4.54 -6.54 -69.88
CA THR A 731 -5.23 -6.61 -71.20
C THR A 731 -6.71 -6.97 -71.07
N ASN A 732 -7.52 -6.19 -71.79
CA ASN A 732 -8.81 -6.47 -72.46
C ASN A 732 -9.51 -7.82 -72.21
N SER A 733 -10.76 -7.74 -71.74
CA SER A 733 -11.97 -8.06 -72.53
C SER A 733 -13.22 -7.68 -71.73
#